data_AF-A0AAD8J761-F1
#
_entry.id   AF-A0AAD8J761-F1
#
_cell.length_a   1.000
_cell.length_b   1.000
_cell.length_c   1.000
_cell.angle_alpha   90.00
_cell.angle_beta   90.00
_cell.angle_gamma   90.00
#
_symmetry.space_group_name_H-M   'P 1'
#
loop_
_entity.id
_entity.type
_entity.pdbx_description
1 polymer ?
#
loop_
_entity_poly.entity_id
_entity_poly.type
_entity_poly.pdbx_seq_one_letter_code
_entity_poly.pdbx_strand_id
1 'polypeptide(L)'
;MSVFHPNSYIISHNPRFPSFSALLESRIKCPGGVNCNVFLGVDESKERIRRLFNKVELSVSAYDTAWVAMVPSPHYSQAPCFSGCVNWILENQLEDGSWGLPEQSVRLLKDDLSSSLACVLALKRWDVGEEQIKKGLHFLKSNFASATDKNQCSPIGFDIIFPGMLEYANDLGLKLPVEQTVLDTLLKTKAEEIRRWSEKKSPESEAYLAYLSEGMGNLQNWDMVMKHQRKNGSLFNSPSTTAASLNHIQNIGCLNYLSDLLEKFGNAVPTVYPLDIYAHLCMVDTLERLGIDRHFKKEIRSVLDATYSCWLQDDEQIFMDVGTCALAFRILRMNGYNVLSDKLTQIAKEECYPGSLGGHLKDTSKALELYRASQTIIYSDESALEKQNSWSKHFLEHKLSNGSVQLDRYARILFQEVQDALKFPSHSNLERMVNRRNIEQYNADSTRILKTSYRSPNIGNVDFVRLAVEDFNACQSIQWKELKLLERWVVENSLDKLKFARQKTAYCYFSAAATLFSPELSDARMAWAKNGILTTVVDDFFDVGGSVEELLNLIKLVEKWDVNEETECCSEHVRIIFSALHHTICEIGESAFKWQARHVTTHIIEIWLELLNSMLREAEWVRDSHVPKLDEYMANGFISFALGPIVLPTIYLVGPKLSENVVQNGELRSLFKLMSTCGRLLNDIQSFKRESKEGKLNAVSLHMIHTNGATKEDAIREIKCTINRKRRELQRLVLQEEDSLVPRACKDLFWKMCRVVHQFYMKDDGFTSEEMLGAVKDILHRPITQLQW
;
A
#
# COMPACT_ATOMS: atom_id res chain seq x y z
N MET A 1 17.43 -36.86 -78.17
CA MET A 1 17.19 -35.40 -78.08
C MET A 1 15.71 -35.20 -77.77
N SER A 2 15.23 -34.87 -76.58
CA SER A 2 15.79 -34.62 -75.24
C SER A 2 14.72 -35.11 -74.21
N VAL A 3 14.85 -36.33 -73.68
CA VAL A 3 15.30 -36.66 -72.30
C VAL A 3 14.29 -36.26 -71.18
N PHE A 4 13.50 -37.28 -70.79
CA PHE A 4 12.96 -37.69 -69.46
C PHE A 4 11.87 -36.92 -68.65
N HIS A 5 10.72 -37.62 -68.56
CA HIS A 5 9.76 -37.91 -67.45
C HIS A 5 10.35 -38.08 -66.00
N PRO A 6 9.54 -38.34 -64.91
CA PRO A 6 8.52 -37.51 -64.21
C PRO A 6 8.63 -37.55 -62.63
N ASN A 7 7.74 -36.82 -61.92
CA ASN A 7 7.39 -36.87 -60.47
C ASN A 7 8.36 -36.32 -59.39
N SER A 8 7.80 -35.44 -58.53
CA SER A 8 8.14 -35.04 -57.12
C SER A 8 8.03 -33.50 -56.95
N TYR A 9 7.60 -32.82 -55.89
CA TYR A 9 7.31 -33.10 -54.48
C TYR A 9 6.10 -32.27 -53.99
N ILE A 10 5.47 -32.82 -52.94
CA ILE A 10 4.42 -32.32 -52.05
C ILE A 10 4.66 -30.88 -51.56
N ILE A 11 3.66 -30.01 -51.71
CA ILE A 11 3.59 -28.70 -51.04
C ILE A 11 3.13 -28.94 -49.59
N SER A 12 4.08 -29.05 -48.66
CA SER A 12 3.78 -29.09 -47.23
C SER A 12 3.52 -27.69 -46.70
N HIS A 13 2.31 -27.50 -46.18
CA HIS A 13 1.91 -26.35 -45.38
C HIS A 13 2.87 -26.14 -44.21
N ASN A 14 3.44 -24.94 -44.13
CA ASN A 14 4.12 -24.43 -42.96
C ASN A 14 3.04 -24.02 -41.94
N PRO A 15 2.97 -24.58 -40.72
CA PRO A 15 1.96 -24.18 -39.76
C PRO A 15 2.32 -22.80 -39.22
N ARG A 16 1.57 -21.78 -39.66
CA ARG A 16 1.57 -20.46 -39.02
C ARG A 16 1.24 -20.65 -37.54
N PHE A 17 2.13 -20.15 -36.68
CA PHE A 17 1.83 -19.95 -35.26
C PHE A 17 0.51 -19.16 -35.12
N PRO A 18 -0.45 -19.60 -34.30
CA PRO A 18 -1.54 -18.72 -33.91
C PRO A 18 -0.95 -17.56 -33.09
N SER A 19 -1.43 -16.35 -33.32
CA SER A 19 -1.13 -15.23 -32.41
C SER A 19 -1.61 -15.59 -30.99
N PHE A 20 -0.86 -15.17 -29.97
CA PHE A 20 -1.21 -15.40 -28.56
C PHE A 20 -2.63 -14.89 -28.20
N SER A 21 -3.12 -13.88 -28.92
CA SER A 21 -4.48 -13.34 -28.82
C SER A 21 -5.55 -14.34 -29.31
N ALA A 22 -5.31 -15.11 -30.37
CA ALA A 22 -6.28 -16.07 -30.92
C ALA A 22 -6.44 -17.33 -30.04
N LEU A 23 -5.44 -17.64 -29.21
CA LEU A 23 -5.49 -18.73 -28.22
C LEU A 23 -6.27 -18.35 -26.95
N LEU A 24 -6.53 -17.07 -26.70
CA LEU A 24 -7.37 -16.62 -25.59
C LEU A 24 -8.87 -16.82 -25.87
N GLU A 25 -9.30 -16.76 -27.13
CA GLU A 25 -10.72 -16.85 -27.50
C GLU A 25 -11.22 -18.28 -27.71
N SER A 26 -10.33 -19.27 -27.88
CA SER A 26 -10.74 -20.66 -28.08
C SER A 26 -10.30 -21.58 -26.94
N ARG A 27 -11.28 -21.95 -26.09
CA ARG A 27 -11.28 -23.07 -25.11
C ARG A 27 -10.42 -22.88 -23.86
N ILE A 28 -11.02 -22.19 -22.88
CA ILE A 28 -10.81 -22.49 -21.45
C ILE A 28 -11.39 -23.89 -21.17
N LYS A 29 -10.56 -24.93 -21.28
CA LYS A 29 -10.75 -26.18 -20.52
C LYS A 29 -9.42 -26.50 -19.85
N CYS A 30 -9.30 -26.05 -18.60
CA CYS A 30 -8.21 -26.42 -17.71
C CYS A 30 -8.22 -27.95 -17.49
N PRO A 31 -7.05 -28.62 -17.49
CA PRO A 31 -6.95 -29.97 -16.96
C PRO A 31 -6.96 -29.87 -15.42
N GLY A 32 -8.10 -30.24 -14.84
CA GLY A 32 -8.42 -30.03 -13.42
C GLY A 32 -9.68 -29.18 -13.33
N GLY A 33 -10.82 -29.81 -13.04
CA GLY A 33 -12.14 -29.18 -13.06
C GLY A 33 -12.28 -28.02 -12.08
N VAL A 34 -11.93 -26.81 -12.52
CA VAL A 34 -12.33 -25.57 -11.87
C VAL A 34 -13.69 -25.18 -12.46
N ASN A 35 -14.72 -25.28 -11.62
CA ASN A 35 -16.12 -25.07 -11.94
C ASN A 35 -16.41 -23.69 -12.56
N CYS A 36 -17.32 -23.63 -13.54
CA CYS A 36 -17.94 -22.38 -14.04
C CYS A 36 -18.54 -21.51 -12.91
N ASN A 37 -18.87 -22.10 -11.75
CA ASN A 37 -19.35 -21.37 -10.57
C ASN A 37 -18.32 -20.42 -9.96
N VAL A 38 -17.01 -20.63 -10.16
CA VAL A 38 -15.96 -19.75 -9.63
C VAL A 38 -15.95 -18.40 -10.37
N PHE A 39 -16.17 -18.40 -11.69
CA PHE A 39 -16.22 -17.16 -12.48
C PHE A 39 -17.45 -16.30 -12.16
N LEU A 40 -18.60 -16.92 -11.86
CA LEU A 40 -19.80 -16.21 -11.41
C LEU A 40 -19.59 -15.53 -10.05
N GLY A 41 -18.90 -16.19 -9.11
CA GLY A 41 -18.60 -15.64 -7.79
C GLY A 41 -17.63 -14.45 -7.79
N VAL A 42 -16.67 -14.42 -8.73
CA VAL A 42 -15.70 -13.32 -8.91
C VAL A 42 -16.42 -12.04 -9.34
N ASP A 43 -17.27 -12.13 -10.37
CA ASP A 43 -17.95 -10.94 -10.92
C ASP A 43 -19.01 -10.41 -9.95
N GLU A 44 -19.70 -11.29 -9.22
CA GLU A 44 -20.55 -10.86 -8.11
C GLU A 44 -19.77 -10.13 -7.00
N SER A 45 -18.58 -10.62 -6.64
CA SER A 45 -17.74 -9.95 -5.64
C SER A 45 -17.33 -8.56 -6.10
N LYS A 46 -16.94 -8.40 -7.38
CA LYS A 46 -16.63 -7.08 -7.95
C LYS A 46 -17.83 -6.13 -7.89
N GLU A 47 -19.03 -6.59 -8.22
CA GLU A 47 -20.25 -5.76 -8.16
C GLU A 47 -20.59 -5.34 -6.72
N ARG A 48 -20.45 -6.24 -5.74
CA ARG A 48 -20.64 -5.89 -4.33
C ARG A 48 -19.63 -4.85 -3.87
N ILE A 49 -18.36 -4.98 -4.28
CA ILE A 49 -17.30 -4.00 -3.98
C ILE A 49 -17.61 -2.65 -4.65
N ARG A 50 -18.07 -2.63 -5.91
CA ARG A 50 -18.44 -1.38 -6.61
C ARG A 50 -19.53 -0.60 -5.88
N ARG A 51 -20.51 -1.28 -5.30
CA ARG A 51 -21.59 -0.61 -4.54
C ARG A 51 -21.05 0.15 -3.32
N LEU A 52 -19.99 -0.34 -2.69
CA LEU A 52 -19.38 0.31 -1.53
C LEU A 52 -18.75 1.68 -1.87
N PHE A 53 -18.34 1.91 -3.11
CA PHE A 53 -17.86 3.23 -3.55
C PHE A 53 -18.97 4.27 -3.67
N ASN A 54 -20.23 3.85 -3.84
CA ASN A 54 -21.35 4.78 -4.01
C ASN A 54 -21.92 5.27 -2.68
N LYS A 55 -21.79 4.46 -1.62
CA LYS A 55 -22.36 4.75 -0.31
C LYS A 55 -21.50 4.12 0.77
N VAL A 56 -21.03 4.95 1.70
CA VAL A 56 -20.41 4.47 2.93
C VAL A 56 -21.50 4.01 3.88
N GLU A 57 -21.40 2.75 4.28
CA GLU A 57 -22.29 2.14 5.26
C GLU A 57 -21.62 2.14 6.63
N LEU A 58 -22.39 2.55 7.65
CA LEU A 58 -21.94 2.61 9.04
C LEU A 58 -23.01 1.98 9.94
N SER A 59 -22.56 1.15 10.88
CA SER A 59 -23.43 0.65 11.94
C SER A 59 -23.89 1.80 12.85
N VAL A 60 -25.14 1.72 13.30
CA VAL A 60 -25.66 2.62 14.34
C VAL A 60 -25.06 2.28 15.71
N SER A 61 -25.02 3.27 16.60
CA SER A 61 -24.49 3.17 17.96
C SER A 61 -25.63 3.31 18.96
N ALA A 62 -25.85 2.28 19.78
CA ALA A 62 -26.88 2.32 20.81
C ALA A 62 -26.58 3.39 21.88
N TYR A 63 -25.30 3.53 22.25
CA TYR A 63 -24.82 4.56 23.16
C TYR A 63 -25.14 5.98 22.66
N ASP A 64 -24.76 6.30 21.42
CA ASP A 64 -24.99 7.64 20.87
C ASP A 64 -26.48 7.90 20.66
N THR A 65 -27.23 6.89 20.21
CA THR A 65 -28.69 6.96 20.06
C THR A 65 -29.37 7.22 21.40
N ALA A 66 -28.88 6.65 22.50
CA ALA A 66 -29.38 6.94 23.85
C ALA A 66 -29.12 8.38 24.27
N TRP A 67 -27.96 8.95 23.98
CA TRP A 67 -27.71 10.37 24.23
C TRP A 67 -28.63 11.29 23.43
N VAL A 68 -28.86 10.98 22.15
CA VAL A 68 -29.83 11.71 21.31
C VAL A 68 -31.26 11.56 21.86
N ALA A 69 -31.64 10.37 22.30
CA ALA A 69 -32.96 10.10 22.89
C ALA A 69 -33.21 10.92 24.17
N MET A 70 -32.16 11.29 24.91
CA MET A 70 -32.28 12.09 26.13
C MET A 70 -32.49 13.59 25.88
N VAL A 71 -32.35 14.07 24.64
CA VAL A 71 -32.55 15.49 24.29
C VAL A 71 -34.00 15.91 24.55
N PRO A 72 -34.27 16.89 25.44
CA PRO A 72 -35.63 17.36 25.70
C PRO A 72 -36.15 18.21 24.54
N SER A 73 -37.46 18.16 24.30
CA SER A 73 -38.10 19.01 23.30
C SER A 73 -37.94 20.49 23.68
N PRO A 74 -37.60 21.38 22.73
CA PRO A 74 -37.56 22.82 22.97
C PRO A 74 -38.89 23.40 23.46
N HIS A 75 -40.01 22.74 23.13
CA HIS A 75 -41.36 23.19 23.48
C HIS A 75 -41.91 22.55 24.76
N TYR A 76 -41.40 21.37 25.15
CA TYR A 76 -41.86 20.66 26.34
C TYR A 76 -40.74 19.78 26.92
N SER A 77 -40.12 20.26 28.01
CA SER A 77 -38.92 19.62 28.59
C SER A 77 -39.13 18.21 29.16
N GLN A 78 -40.39 17.80 29.36
CA GLN A 78 -40.79 16.48 29.83
C GLN A 78 -41.08 15.48 28.69
N ALA A 79 -40.85 15.87 27.43
CA ALA A 79 -40.88 14.96 26.29
C ALA A 79 -39.56 14.96 25.52
N PRO A 80 -39.19 13.84 24.89
CA PRO A 80 -38.03 13.77 24.00
C PRO A 80 -38.24 14.63 22.76
N CYS A 81 -37.18 15.34 22.34
CA CYS A 81 -37.10 15.99 21.04
C CYS A 81 -37.11 14.96 19.90
N PHE A 82 -36.47 13.82 20.12
CA PHE A 82 -36.32 12.74 19.15
C PHE A 82 -36.96 11.44 19.67
N SER A 83 -38.29 11.39 19.70
CA SER A 83 -39.06 10.22 20.19
C SER A 83 -38.76 8.93 19.41
N GLY A 84 -38.39 9.04 18.13
CA GLY A 84 -37.94 7.91 17.30
C GLY A 84 -36.77 7.16 17.95
N CYS A 85 -35.78 7.86 18.52
CA CYS A 85 -34.64 7.24 19.19
C CYS A 85 -35.04 6.46 20.45
N VAL A 86 -36.04 6.95 21.19
CA VAL A 86 -36.58 6.22 22.36
C VAL A 86 -37.22 4.91 21.92
N ASN A 87 -38.02 4.94 20.85
CA ASN A 87 -38.64 3.73 20.29
C ASN A 87 -37.58 2.74 19.77
N TRP A 88 -36.55 3.24 19.09
CA TRP A 88 -35.46 2.39 18.62
C TRP A 88 -34.77 1.66 19.79
N ILE A 89 -34.51 2.34 20.90
CA ILE A 89 -33.90 1.71 22.09
C ILE A 89 -34.80 0.60 22.65
N LEU A 90 -36.12 0.83 22.74
CA LEU A 90 -37.09 -0.16 23.20
C LEU A 90 -37.12 -1.43 22.35
N GLU A 91 -36.91 -1.27 21.04
CA GLU A 91 -37.02 -2.34 20.04
C GLU A 91 -35.70 -3.09 19.77
N ASN A 92 -34.55 -2.55 20.18
CA ASN A 92 -33.22 -3.07 19.81
C ASN A 92 -32.37 -3.56 21.01
N GLN A 93 -33.02 -3.98 22.11
CA GLN A 93 -32.34 -4.69 23.20
C GLN A 93 -31.97 -6.12 22.78
N LEU A 94 -30.73 -6.55 23.06
CA LEU A 94 -30.26 -7.91 22.78
C LEU A 94 -30.89 -8.92 23.75
N GLU A 95 -30.84 -10.21 23.39
CA GLU A 95 -31.46 -11.29 24.17
C GLU A 95 -30.92 -11.40 25.60
N ASP A 96 -29.65 -11.07 25.82
CA ASP A 96 -29.01 -11.09 27.14
C ASP A 96 -29.29 -9.84 27.98
N GLY A 97 -30.08 -8.89 27.47
CA GLY A 97 -30.45 -7.64 28.11
C GLY A 97 -29.52 -6.47 27.81
N SER A 98 -28.43 -6.67 27.08
CA SER A 98 -27.51 -5.59 26.70
C SER A 98 -27.99 -4.80 25.48
N TRP A 99 -27.37 -3.63 25.26
CA TRP A 99 -27.34 -2.94 23.97
C TRP A 99 -25.88 -2.84 23.52
N GLY A 100 -25.61 -3.14 22.25
CA GLY A 100 -24.28 -3.18 21.68
C GLY A 100 -24.34 -3.62 20.21
N LEU A 101 -23.19 -3.78 19.55
CA LEU A 101 -23.18 -4.31 18.18
C LEU A 101 -23.54 -5.80 18.17
N PRO A 102 -24.55 -6.24 17.38
CA PRO A 102 -24.86 -7.66 17.25
C PRO A 102 -23.70 -8.44 16.63
N GLU A 103 -23.53 -9.70 17.05
CA GLU A 103 -22.60 -10.68 16.45
C GLU A 103 -21.14 -10.21 16.34
N GLN A 104 -20.44 -10.05 17.47
CA GLN A 104 -18.99 -9.83 17.48
C GLN A 104 -18.20 -11.13 17.57
N SER A 105 -17.14 -11.26 16.75
CA SER A 105 -16.18 -12.38 16.87
C SER A 105 -15.43 -12.36 18.21
N VAL A 106 -15.31 -11.17 18.81
CA VAL A 106 -14.79 -10.93 20.17
C VAL A 106 -15.71 -9.91 20.84
N ARG A 107 -16.32 -10.29 21.97
CA ARG A 107 -17.23 -9.42 22.71
C ARG A 107 -16.49 -8.27 23.41
N LEU A 108 -16.84 -7.03 23.09
CA LEU A 108 -16.29 -5.82 23.69
C LEU A 108 -17.10 -5.42 24.94
N LEU A 109 -16.86 -6.08 26.08
CA LEU A 109 -17.71 -5.91 27.27
C LEU A 109 -17.80 -4.47 27.79
N LYS A 110 -16.72 -3.67 27.72
CA LYS A 110 -16.77 -2.25 28.11
C LYS A 110 -17.62 -1.39 27.18
N ASP A 111 -17.71 -1.79 25.91
CA ASP A 111 -18.60 -1.15 24.92
C ASP A 111 -20.07 -1.46 25.22
N ASP A 112 -20.38 -2.74 25.48
CA ASP A 112 -21.72 -3.20 25.86
C ASP A 112 -22.18 -2.57 27.18
N LEU A 113 -21.28 -2.46 28.17
CA LEU A 113 -21.57 -1.82 29.46
C LEU A 113 -21.95 -0.35 29.27
N SER A 114 -21.16 0.42 28.51
CA SER A 114 -21.43 1.83 28.23
C SER A 114 -22.74 2.02 27.47
N SER A 115 -22.95 1.24 26.42
CA SER A 115 -24.16 1.29 25.59
C SER A 115 -25.40 0.92 26.40
N SER A 116 -25.35 -0.16 27.18
CA SER A 116 -26.48 -0.61 27.99
C SER A 116 -26.84 0.39 29.09
N LEU A 117 -25.84 0.97 29.78
CA LEU A 117 -26.10 1.97 30.81
C LEU A 117 -26.71 3.24 30.19
N ALA A 118 -26.20 3.72 29.06
CA ALA A 118 -26.76 4.88 28.36
C ALA A 118 -28.23 4.63 27.95
N CYS A 119 -28.54 3.46 27.38
CA CYS A 119 -29.91 3.09 27.02
C CYS A 119 -30.84 3.02 28.24
N VAL A 120 -30.40 2.40 29.34
CA VAL A 120 -31.16 2.36 30.60
C VAL A 120 -31.45 3.76 31.13
N LEU A 121 -30.47 4.67 31.08
CA LEU A 121 -30.63 6.07 31.49
C LEU A 121 -31.64 6.80 30.61
N ALA A 122 -31.58 6.61 29.29
CA ALA A 122 -32.52 7.22 28.34
C ALA A 122 -33.96 6.76 28.58
N LEU A 123 -34.17 5.45 28.76
CA LEU A 123 -35.49 4.90 29.10
C LEU A 123 -35.99 5.41 30.45
N LYS A 124 -35.10 5.46 31.46
CA LYS A 124 -35.48 5.92 32.79
C LYS A 124 -35.84 7.40 32.82
N ARG A 125 -35.13 8.25 32.04
CA ARG A 125 -35.39 9.69 31.94
C ARG A 125 -36.83 10.00 31.51
N TRP A 126 -37.40 9.17 30.64
CA TRP A 126 -38.76 9.34 30.12
C TRP A 126 -39.79 8.42 30.79
N ASP A 127 -39.38 7.65 31.80
CA ASP A 127 -40.19 6.68 32.53
C ASP A 127 -40.93 5.67 31.62
N VAL A 128 -40.21 5.11 30.65
CA VAL A 128 -40.70 4.10 29.69
C VAL A 128 -39.83 2.83 29.72
N GLY A 129 -40.37 1.71 29.24
CA GLY A 129 -39.58 0.49 29.03
C GLY A 129 -39.11 -0.21 30.31
N GLU A 130 -39.98 -0.35 31.32
CA GLU A 130 -39.63 -0.95 32.63
C GLU A 130 -39.00 -2.35 32.51
N GLU A 131 -39.52 -3.21 31.62
CA GLU A 131 -38.96 -4.54 31.38
C GLU A 131 -37.57 -4.47 30.73
N GLN A 132 -37.36 -3.57 29.76
CA GLN A 132 -36.07 -3.32 29.14
C GLN A 132 -35.05 -2.82 30.17
N ILE A 133 -35.45 -1.88 31.04
CA ILE A 133 -34.63 -1.37 32.14
C ILE A 133 -34.22 -2.52 33.07
N LYS A 134 -35.16 -3.38 33.49
CA LYS A 134 -34.89 -4.52 34.37
C LYS A 134 -33.88 -5.49 33.77
N LYS A 135 -34.03 -5.83 32.49
CA LYS A 135 -33.08 -6.69 31.76
C LYS A 135 -31.70 -6.04 31.62
N GLY A 136 -31.66 -4.74 31.30
CA GLY A 136 -30.42 -3.97 31.21
C GLY A 136 -29.66 -3.93 32.54
N LEU A 137 -30.36 -3.68 33.65
CA LEU A 137 -29.76 -3.72 34.98
C LEU A 137 -29.25 -5.12 35.35
N HIS A 138 -29.98 -6.17 34.95
CA HIS A 138 -29.51 -7.54 35.14
C HIS A 138 -28.21 -7.80 34.37
N PHE A 139 -28.13 -7.40 33.10
CA PHE A 139 -26.92 -7.49 32.29
C PHE A 139 -25.74 -6.74 32.95
N LEU A 140 -25.95 -5.48 33.35
CA LEU A 140 -24.93 -4.66 34.02
C LEU A 140 -24.41 -5.36 35.29
N LYS A 141 -25.32 -5.87 36.14
CA LYS A 141 -24.97 -6.62 37.36
C LYS A 141 -24.04 -7.79 37.06
N SER A 142 -24.34 -8.56 36.01
CA SER A 142 -23.55 -9.74 35.64
C SER A 142 -22.16 -9.41 35.07
N ASN A 143 -21.93 -8.17 34.61
CA ASN A 143 -20.73 -7.80 33.85
C ASN A 143 -19.93 -6.63 34.46
N PHE A 144 -20.36 -6.04 35.58
CA PHE A 144 -19.67 -4.89 36.19
C PHE A 144 -18.19 -5.11 36.50
N ALA A 145 -17.78 -6.35 36.82
CA ALA A 145 -16.38 -6.69 37.06
C ALA A 145 -15.48 -6.37 35.84
N SER A 146 -16.03 -6.40 34.62
CA SER A 146 -15.30 -6.08 33.39
C SER A 146 -15.01 -4.58 33.23
N ALA A 147 -15.72 -3.70 33.96
CA ALA A 147 -15.46 -2.27 33.93
C ALA A 147 -14.08 -1.91 34.50
N THR A 148 -13.61 -2.64 35.52
CA THR A 148 -12.30 -2.45 36.16
C THR A 148 -11.21 -3.39 35.62
N ASP A 149 -11.56 -4.31 34.73
CA ASP A 149 -10.61 -5.20 34.08
C ASP A 149 -9.75 -4.42 33.06
N LYS A 150 -8.42 -4.44 33.30
CA LYS A 150 -7.42 -3.78 32.47
C LYS A 150 -7.10 -4.56 31.19
N ASN A 151 -7.48 -5.83 31.12
CA ASN A 151 -7.27 -6.68 29.95
C ASN A 151 -8.38 -6.50 28.89
N GLN A 152 -9.49 -5.84 29.24
CA GLN A 152 -10.55 -5.52 28.29
C GLN A 152 -10.19 -4.30 27.45
N CYS A 153 -10.42 -4.41 26.14
CA CYS A 153 -10.35 -3.26 25.25
C CYS A 153 -11.35 -2.19 25.71
N SER A 154 -10.88 -0.95 25.82
CA SER A 154 -11.66 0.15 26.39
C SER A 154 -11.97 1.18 25.31
N PRO A 155 -13.25 1.56 25.14
CA PRO A 155 -13.60 2.70 24.30
C PRO A 155 -12.90 3.98 24.75
N ILE A 156 -12.74 4.92 23.82
CA ILE A 156 -12.09 6.22 24.08
C ILE A 156 -12.85 6.93 25.19
N GLY A 157 -12.15 7.25 26.27
CA GLY A 157 -12.70 7.98 27.41
C GLY A 157 -13.60 7.18 28.34
N PHE A 158 -13.62 5.84 28.24
CA PHE A 158 -14.40 4.96 29.12
C PHE A 158 -14.25 5.31 30.61
N ASP A 159 -13.00 5.52 31.06
CA ASP A 159 -12.67 5.82 32.46
C ASP A 159 -13.21 7.18 32.96
N ILE A 160 -13.72 8.03 32.07
CA ILE A 160 -14.39 9.31 32.41
C ILE A 160 -15.90 9.19 32.17
N ILE A 161 -16.28 8.68 31.00
CA ILE A 161 -17.67 8.62 30.55
C ILE A 161 -18.48 7.63 31.39
N PHE A 162 -18.01 6.40 31.54
CA PHE A 162 -18.78 5.35 32.21
C PHE A 162 -19.06 5.71 33.68
N PRO A 163 -18.08 6.14 34.49
CA PRO A 163 -18.35 6.56 35.86
C PRO A 163 -19.24 7.82 35.94
N GLY A 164 -19.14 8.73 34.97
CA GLY A 164 -20.07 9.88 34.88
C GLY A 164 -21.52 9.49 34.64
N MET A 165 -21.77 8.45 33.84
CA MET A 165 -23.12 7.90 33.68
C MET A 165 -23.64 7.24 34.98
N LEU A 166 -22.76 6.65 35.80
CA LEU A 166 -23.16 6.10 37.10
C LEU A 166 -23.60 7.21 38.07
N GLU A 167 -22.90 8.35 38.08
CA GLU A 167 -23.33 9.53 38.84
C GLU A 167 -24.69 10.04 38.35
N TYR A 168 -24.87 10.14 37.03
CA TYR A 168 -26.13 10.58 36.44
C TYR A 168 -27.31 9.63 36.76
N ALA A 169 -27.06 8.32 36.84
CA ALA A 169 -28.07 7.36 37.29
C ALA A 169 -28.59 7.66 38.70
N ASN A 170 -27.68 8.03 39.61
CA ASN A 170 -28.03 8.41 40.98
C ASN A 170 -28.87 9.70 41.00
N ASP A 171 -28.55 10.67 40.16
CA ASP A 171 -29.33 11.91 40.02
C ASP A 171 -30.76 11.65 39.50
N LEU A 172 -30.95 10.62 38.67
CA LEU A 172 -32.26 10.15 38.20
C LEU A 172 -32.99 9.24 39.22
N GLY A 173 -32.40 8.98 40.39
CA GLY A 173 -32.97 8.08 41.41
C GLY A 173 -32.96 6.60 40.99
N LEU A 174 -32.14 6.21 40.02
CA LEU A 174 -32.02 4.83 39.56
C LEU A 174 -31.06 4.05 40.47
N LYS A 175 -31.56 2.98 41.10
CA LYS A 175 -30.74 2.08 41.91
C LYS A 175 -29.93 1.14 41.02
N LEU A 176 -28.63 1.42 40.91
CA LEU A 176 -27.71 0.59 40.15
C LEU A 176 -27.23 -0.64 40.94
N PRO A 177 -27.14 -1.83 40.31
CA PRO A 177 -26.67 -3.05 40.95
C PRO A 177 -25.12 -3.13 40.93
N VAL A 178 -24.44 -2.12 41.46
CA VAL A 178 -22.98 -2.03 41.53
C VAL A 178 -22.50 -2.16 42.98
N GLU A 179 -21.43 -2.92 43.19
CA GLU A 179 -20.78 -2.98 44.50
C GLU A 179 -20.12 -1.64 44.83
N GLN A 180 -20.28 -1.16 46.07
CA GLN A 180 -19.77 0.16 46.48
C GLN A 180 -18.25 0.29 46.25
N THR A 181 -17.49 -0.78 46.50
CA THR A 181 -16.05 -0.83 46.28
C THR A 181 -15.65 -0.63 44.80
N VAL A 182 -16.42 -1.22 43.88
CA VAL A 182 -16.22 -1.07 42.43
C VAL A 182 -16.58 0.34 42.00
N LEU A 183 -17.71 0.88 42.50
CA LEU A 183 -18.14 2.25 42.24
C LEU A 183 -17.10 3.27 42.71
N ASP A 184 -16.62 3.17 43.94
CA ASP A 184 -15.60 4.05 44.50
C ASP A 184 -14.30 4.01 43.69
N THR A 185 -13.92 2.82 43.20
CA THR A 185 -12.74 2.63 42.35
C THR A 185 -12.91 3.37 41.01
N LEU A 186 -14.05 3.20 40.35
CA LEU A 186 -14.35 3.84 39.06
C LEU A 186 -14.40 5.37 39.18
N LEU A 187 -15.04 5.90 40.22
CA LEU A 187 -15.12 7.34 40.48
C LEU A 187 -13.74 7.94 40.80
N LYS A 188 -12.92 7.22 41.57
CA LYS A 188 -11.52 7.61 41.82
C LYS A 188 -10.72 7.66 40.52
N THR A 189 -10.85 6.65 39.66
CA THR A 189 -10.18 6.62 38.34
C THR A 189 -10.61 7.80 37.48
N LYS A 190 -11.92 8.11 37.42
CA LYS A 190 -12.43 9.30 36.72
C LYS A 190 -11.76 10.59 37.20
N ALA A 191 -11.73 10.82 38.51
CA ALA A 191 -11.12 12.01 39.09
C ALA A 191 -9.63 12.12 38.77
N GLU A 192 -8.90 11.00 38.81
CA GLU A 192 -7.47 10.94 38.46
C GLU A 192 -7.22 11.22 36.98
N GLU A 193 -8.02 10.69 36.06
CA GLU A 193 -7.90 10.96 34.63
C GLU A 193 -8.23 12.42 34.30
N ILE A 194 -9.33 12.97 34.82
CA ILE A 194 -9.70 14.38 34.60
C ILE A 194 -8.57 15.30 35.09
N ARG A 195 -8.05 15.05 36.30
CA ARG A 195 -6.92 15.82 36.84
C ARG A 195 -5.70 15.71 35.93
N ARG A 196 -5.33 14.50 35.52
CA ARG A 196 -4.16 14.26 34.66
C ARG A 196 -4.23 15.03 33.34
N TRP A 197 -5.40 15.11 32.73
CA TRP A 197 -5.57 15.86 31.48
C TRP A 197 -5.64 17.36 31.72
N SER A 198 -6.35 17.81 32.76
CA SER A 198 -6.47 19.23 33.10
C SER A 198 -5.13 19.88 33.47
N GLU A 199 -4.24 19.13 34.15
CA GLU A 199 -2.91 19.61 34.54
C GLU A 199 -1.98 19.90 33.34
N LYS A 200 -2.24 19.29 32.17
CA LYS A 200 -1.43 19.51 30.97
C LYS A 200 -1.60 20.91 30.37
N LYS A 201 -2.77 21.52 30.57
CA LYS A 201 -3.12 22.88 30.10
C LYS A 201 -2.78 23.10 28.61
N SER A 202 -3.06 22.11 27.76
CA SER A 202 -2.91 22.23 26.31
C SER A 202 -4.29 22.20 25.60
N PRO A 203 -4.48 22.93 24.50
CA PRO A 203 -5.59 22.79 23.56
C PRO A 203 -6.03 21.37 23.24
N GLU A 204 -5.14 20.39 23.19
CA GLU A 204 -5.43 18.98 22.94
C GLU A 204 -6.01 18.31 24.17
N SER A 205 -5.51 18.64 25.36
CA SER A 205 -6.14 18.19 26.60
C SER A 205 -7.52 18.82 26.80
N GLU A 206 -7.69 20.08 26.38
CA GLU A 206 -8.99 20.77 26.36
C GLU A 206 -9.94 20.10 25.35
N ALA A 207 -9.47 19.87 24.12
CA ALA A 207 -10.24 19.18 23.07
C ALA A 207 -10.59 17.73 23.44
N TYR A 208 -9.68 16.99 24.07
CA TYR A 208 -9.93 15.63 24.55
C TYR A 208 -11.01 15.64 25.65
N LEU A 209 -10.91 16.52 26.64
CA LEU A 209 -11.95 16.64 27.67
C LEU A 209 -13.28 17.13 27.08
N ALA A 210 -13.26 18.04 26.12
CA ALA A 210 -14.43 18.49 25.39
C ALA A 210 -15.07 17.36 24.57
N TYR A 211 -14.27 16.48 23.97
CA TYR A 211 -14.78 15.29 23.28
C TYR A 211 -15.46 14.31 24.24
N LEU A 212 -15.16 14.33 25.55
CA LEU A 212 -15.76 13.45 26.55
C LEU A 212 -16.82 14.14 27.43
N SER A 213 -17.33 15.29 26.98
CA SER A 213 -18.18 16.19 27.77
C SER A 213 -19.39 15.52 28.41
N GLU A 214 -20.00 14.55 27.74
CA GLU A 214 -21.16 13.82 28.26
C GLU A 214 -20.85 13.00 29.53
N GLY A 215 -19.57 12.69 29.76
CA GLY A 215 -19.07 12.01 30.97
C GLY A 215 -18.70 12.94 32.12
N MET A 216 -18.62 14.26 31.86
CA MET A 216 -18.03 15.23 32.78
C MET A 216 -19.04 15.75 33.82
N GLY A 217 -20.34 15.61 33.56
CA GLY A 217 -21.41 16.05 34.45
C GLY A 217 -21.34 17.55 34.76
N ASN A 218 -21.60 17.94 36.01
CA ASN A 218 -21.61 19.35 36.44
C ASN A 218 -20.23 20.05 36.40
N LEU A 219 -19.15 19.31 36.15
CA LEU A 219 -17.80 19.88 36.01
C LEU A 219 -17.57 20.50 34.63
N GLN A 220 -18.47 20.27 33.67
CA GLN A 220 -18.24 20.66 32.28
C GLN A 220 -18.48 22.15 32.03
N ASN A 221 -17.52 22.79 31.36
CA ASN A 221 -17.69 24.13 30.80
C ASN A 221 -18.18 24.04 29.36
N TRP A 222 -19.49 24.21 29.15
CA TRP A 222 -20.10 24.09 27.82
C TRP A 222 -19.71 25.21 26.85
N ASP A 223 -19.41 26.42 27.33
CA ASP A 223 -18.91 27.52 26.48
C ASP A 223 -17.55 27.17 25.86
N MET A 224 -16.71 26.46 26.61
CA MET A 224 -15.44 25.93 26.10
C MET A 224 -15.69 24.84 25.03
N VAL A 225 -16.60 23.90 25.29
CA VAL A 225 -16.93 22.81 24.34
C VAL A 225 -17.39 23.38 23.00
N MET A 226 -18.21 24.43 23.02
CA MET A 226 -18.75 25.06 21.81
C MET A 226 -17.67 25.65 20.90
N LYS A 227 -16.45 25.92 21.39
CA LYS A 227 -15.32 26.32 20.53
C LYS A 227 -14.91 25.24 19.53
N HIS A 228 -15.31 23.99 19.75
CA HIS A 228 -15.02 22.85 18.89
C HIS A 228 -16.18 22.47 17.95
N GLN A 229 -17.19 23.34 17.83
CA GLN A 229 -18.29 23.12 16.87
C GLN A 229 -17.75 23.21 15.44
N ARG A 230 -18.04 22.18 14.65
CA ARG A 230 -17.67 22.07 13.24
C ARG A 230 -18.67 22.77 12.34
N LYS A 231 -18.28 22.98 11.08
CA LYS A 231 -19.16 23.60 10.05
C LYS A 231 -20.49 22.90 9.86
N ASN A 232 -20.54 21.58 10.07
CA ASN A 232 -21.76 20.78 10.00
C ASN A 232 -22.66 20.88 11.26
N GLY A 233 -22.29 21.72 12.24
CA GLY A 233 -23.02 21.89 13.49
C GLY A 233 -22.68 20.89 14.59
N SER A 234 -21.94 19.82 14.27
CA SER A 234 -21.53 18.81 15.25
C SER A 234 -20.42 19.30 16.18
N LEU A 235 -20.30 18.65 17.34
CA LEU A 235 -19.08 18.66 18.14
C LEU A 235 -18.27 17.41 17.80
N PHE A 236 -17.10 17.60 17.20
CA PHE A 236 -16.17 16.51 16.82
C PHE A 236 -16.76 15.40 15.93
N ASN A 237 -17.82 15.66 15.15
CA ASN A 237 -18.59 14.62 14.44
C ASN A 237 -19.19 13.54 15.37
N SER A 238 -19.27 13.78 16.69
CA SER A 238 -19.80 12.84 17.67
C SER A 238 -21.25 13.17 18.03
N PRO A 239 -22.22 12.30 17.72
CA PRO A 239 -23.60 12.53 18.09
C PRO A 239 -23.82 12.58 19.61
N SER A 240 -23.13 11.73 20.41
CA SER A 240 -23.25 11.79 21.88
C SER A 240 -22.83 13.14 22.47
N THR A 241 -21.67 13.69 22.11
CA THR A 241 -21.24 15.01 22.62
C THR A 241 -22.13 16.12 22.12
N THR A 242 -22.59 16.03 20.86
CA THR A 242 -23.49 17.04 20.28
C THR A 242 -24.85 17.04 20.99
N ALA A 243 -25.41 15.86 21.29
CA ALA A 243 -26.64 15.70 22.05
C ALA A 243 -26.50 16.16 23.50
N ALA A 244 -25.38 15.81 24.15
CA ALA A 244 -25.10 16.26 25.50
C ALA A 244 -24.98 17.79 25.57
N SER A 245 -24.33 18.43 24.60
CA SER A 245 -24.31 19.89 24.51
C SER A 245 -25.72 20.48 24.36
N LEU A 246 -26.56 19.89 23.50
CA LEU A 246 -27.92 20.35 23.27
C LEU A 246 -28.84 20.24 24.51
N ASN A 247 -28.54 19.31 25.43
CA ASN A 247 -29.20 19.22 26.73
C ASN A 247 -28.94 20.44 27.63
N HIS A 248 -27.82 21.15 27.43
CA HIS A 248 -27.39 22.26 28.28
C HIS A 248 -27.48 23.62 27.58
N ILE A 249 -27.17 23.68 26.28
CA ILE A 249 -27.18 24.90 25.48
C ILE A 249 -28.07 24.67 24.26
N GLN A 250 -29.11 25.49 24.09
CA GLN A 250 -29.92 25.48 22.86
C GLN A 250 -29.12 26.06 21.70
N ASN A 251 -28.45 25.18 20.95
CA ASN A 251 -27.68 25.54 19.77
C ASN A 251 -28.33 24.94 18.51
N ILE A 252 -28.69 25.81 17.56
CA ILE A 252 -29.39 25.41 16.33
C ILE A 252 -28.52 24.54 15.42
N GLY A 253 -27.19 24.73 15.41
CA GLY A 253 -26.26 23.89 14.65
C GLY A 253 -26.24 22.45 15.17
N CYS A 254 -26.18 22.27 16.49
CA CYS A 254 -26.26 20.94 17.12
C CYS A 254 -27.59 20.25 16.80
N LEU A 255 -28.70 20.99 16.86
CA LEU A 255 -30.03 20.46 16.54
C LEU A 255 -30.15 20.04 15.08
N ASN A 256 -29.68 20.88 14.16
CA ASN A 256 -29.69 20.58 12.72
C ASN A 256 -28.85 19.33 12.42
N TYR A 257 -27.63 19.25 12.96
CA TYR A 257 -26.76 18.08 12.79
C TYR A 257 -27.43 16.76 13.21
N LEU A 258 -28.07 16.73 14.39
CA LEU A 258 -28.75 15.53 14.87
C LEU A 258 -30.01 15.21 14.05
N SER A 259 -30.72 16.24 13.58
CA SER A 259 -31.90 16.06 12.72
C SER A 259 -31.51 15.48 11.36
N ASP A 260 -30.48 16.04 10.71
CA ASP A 260 -29.93 15.56 9.44
C ASP A 260 -29.44 14.11 9.55
N LEU A 261 -28.86 13.73 10.69
CA LEU A 261 -28.48 12.35 10.97
C LEU A 261 -29.68 11.42 11.00
N LEU A 262 -30.76 11.79 11.67
CA LEU A 262 -31.96 10.96 11.77
C LEU A 262 -32.72 10.89 10.43
N GLU A 263 -32.63 11.91 9.58
CA GLU A 263 -33.10 11.80 8.19
C GLU A 263 -32.31 10.74 7.40
N LYS A 264 -31.00 10.61 7.65
CA LYS A 264 -30.13 9.65 6.95
C LYS A 264 -30.17 8.23 7.53
N PHE A 265 -30.23 8.09 8.85
CA PHE A 265 -30.10 6.82 9.58
C PHE A 265 -31.41 6.33 10.21
N GLY A 266 -32.50 7.08 10.04
CA GLY A 266 -33.80 6.77 10.62
C GLY A 266 -33.84 7.11 12.11
N ASN A 267 -34.22 6.14 12.93
CA ASN A 267 -34.45 6.35 14.37
C ASN A 267 -33.21 6.10 15.25
N ALA A 268 -32.02 6.04 14.66
CA ALA A 268 -30.77 5.81 15.37
C ALA A 268 -29.61 6.54 14.69
N VAL A 269 -28.51 6.73 15.41
CA VAL A 269 -27.34 7.46 14.91
C VAL A 269 -26.07 6.63 15.06
N PRO A 270 -25.05 6.80 14.20
CA PRO A 270 -23.74 6.16 14.36
C PRO A 270 -22.92 6.81 15.49
N THR A 271 -21.74 6.28 15.80
CA THR A 271 -20.82 6.90 16.78
C THR A 271 -20.03 8.09 16.23
N VAL A 272 -19.87 8.16 14.91
CA VAL A 272 -19.17 9.24 14.20
C VAL A 272 -19.80 9.49 12.83
N TYR A 273 -19.99 10.75 12.46
CA TYR A 273 -20.44 11.13 11.13
C TYR A 273 -20.17 12.61 10.79
N PRO A 274 -19.81 12.97 9.54
CA PRO A 274 -19.49 12.09 8.42
C PRO A 274 -18.18 11.31 8.62
N LEU A 275 -18.01 10.23 7.85
CA LEU A 275 -16.80 9.41 7.79
C LEU A 275 -16.43 9.04 6.33
N ASP A 276 -17.09 9.64 5.34
CA ASP A 276 -17.08 9.15 3.97
C ASP A 276 -15.68 9.20 3.34
N ILE A 277 -14.94 10.30 3.54
CA ILE A 277 -13.56 10.46 3.02
C ILE A 277 -12.64 9.39 3.61
N TYR A 278 -12.63 9.24 4.94
CA TYR A 278 -11.78 8.26 5.61
C TYR A 278 -12.11 6.83 5.16
N ALA A 279 -13.39 6.46 5.14
CA ALA A 279 -13.82 5.11 4.76
C ALA A 279 -13.48 4.79 3.29
N HIS A 280 -13.68 5.73 2.37
CA HIS A 280 -13.29 5.54 0.96
C HIS A 280 -11.77 5.46 0.78
N LEU A 281 -10.98 6.28 1.50
CA LEU A 281 -9.52 6.17 1.44
C LEU A 281 -9.00 4.85 2.02
N CYS A 282 -9.57 4.36 3.12
CA CYS A 282 -9.27 3.03 3.66
C CYS A 282 -9.59 1.93 2.65
N MET A 283 -10.71 2.06 1.93
CA MET A 283 -11.10 1.12 0.88
C MET A 283 -10.08 1.13 -0.27
N VAL A 284 -9.71 2.31 -0.76
CA VAL A 284 -8.68 2.46 -1.82
C VAL A 284 -7.35 1.83 -1.37
N ASP A 285 -6.86 2.19 -0.18
CA ASP A 285 -5.61 1.62 0.37
C ASP A 285 -5.66 0.10 0.46
N THR A 286 -6.80 -0.45 0.91
CA THR A 286 -7.00 -1.89 1.04
C THR A 286 -6.97 -2.59 -0.32
N LEU A 287 -7.66 -2.04 -1.32
CA LEU A 287 -7.70 -2.62 -2.67
C LEU A 287 -6.31 -2.59 -3.35
N GLU A 288 -5.56 -1.50 -3.19
CA GLU A 288 -4.17 -1.38 -3.66
C GLU A 288 -3.25 -2.39 -2.95
N ARG A 289 -3.33 -2.46 -1.61
CA ARG A 289 -2.54 -3.40 -0.79
C ARG A 289 -2.83 -4.86 -1.10
N LEU A 290 -4.05 -5.19 -1.51
CA LEU A 290 -4.45 -6.55 -1.91
C LEU A 290 -4.17 -6.83 -3.40
N GLY A 291 -3.81 -5.82 -4.20
CA GLY A 291 -3.46 -5.98 -5.61
C GLY A 291 -4.65 -6.17 -6.56
N ILE A 292 -5.82 -5.68 -6.17
CA ILE A 292 -7.09 -5.82 -6.92
C ILE A 292 -7.67 -4.47 -7.38
N ASP A 293 -6.96 -3.37 -7.11
CA ASP A 293 -7.27 -2.00 -7.53
C ASP A 293 -7.54 -1.87 -9.04
N ARG A 294 -6.85 -2.66 -9.89
CA ARG A 294 -7.01 -2.60 -11.35
C ARG A 294 -8.43 -2.92 -11.83
N HIS A 295 -9.26 -3.57 -11.01
CA HIS A 295 -10.67 -3.87 -11.30
C HIS A 295 -11.61 -2.68 -11.03
N PHE A 296 -11.11 -1.64 -10.35
CA PHE A 296 -11.87 -0.51 -9.82
C PHE A 296 -11.26 0.85 -10.18
N LYS A 297 -10.51 0.95 -11.28
CA LYS A 297 -9.77 2.18 -11.65
C LYS A 297 -10.66 3.42 -11.75
N LYS A 298 -11.90 3.28 -12.24
CA LYS A 298 -12.83 4.41 -12.41
C LYS A 298 -13.33 4.90 -11.06
N GLU A 299 -13.71 3.97 -10.21
CA GLU A 299 -14.23 4.21 -8.86
C GLU A 299 -13.14 4.82 -7.97
N ILE A 300 -11.93 4.25 -7.99
CA ILE A 300 -10.76 4.81 -7.30
C ILE A 300 -10.49 6.23 -7.79
N ARG A 301 -10.46 6.46 -9.11
CA ARG A 301 -10.23 7.81 -9.65
C ARG A 301 -11.25 8.83 -9.12
N SER A 302 -12.53 8.47 -9.09
CA SER A 302 -13.59 9.32 -8.54
C SER A 302 -13.38 9.66 -7.07
N VAL A 303 -12.97 8.69 -6.24
CA VAL A 303 -12.64 8.93 -4.82
C VAL A 303 -11.46 9.89 -4.69
N LEU A 304 -10.43 9.71 -5.50
CA LEU A 304 -9.23 10.54 -5.46
C LEU A 304 -9.51 11.97 -5.93
N ASP A 305 -10.28 12.16 -7.01
CA ASP A 305 -10.65 13.50 -7.51
C ASP A 305 -11.50 14.26 -6.46
N ALA A 306 -12.43 13.56 -5.79
CA ALA A 306 -13.23 14.13 -4.70
C ALA A 306 -12.35 14.49 -3.49
N THR A 307 -11.46 13.58 -3.08
CA THR A 307 -10.54 13.82 -1.95
C THR A 307 -9.59 14.98 -2.26
N TYR A 308 -9.09 15.07 -3.49
CA TYR A 308 -8.23 16.17 -3.93
C TYR A 308 -8.96 17.51 -3.88
N SER A 309 -10.23 17.54 -4.27
CA SER A 309 -11.07 18.73 -4.16
C SER A 309 -11.20 19.19 -2.70
N CYS A 310 -11.45 18.26 -1.77
CA CYS A 310 -11.46 18.55 -0.32
C CYS A 310 -10.09 19.01 0.20
N TRP A 311 -8.99 18.42 -0.30
CA TRP A 311 -7.63 18.82 0.06
C TRP A 311 -7.32 20.26 -0.35
N LEU A 312 -7.76 20.68 -1.54
CA LEU A 312 -7.58 22.04 -2.05
C LEU A 312 -8.43 23.06 -1.27
N GLN A 313 -9.56 22.64 -0.71
CA GLN A 313 -10.49 23.49 0.04
C GLN A 313 -10.20 23.58 1.54
N ASP A 314 -9.12 22.96 2.02
CA ASP A 314 -8.82 22.88 3.45
C ASP A 314 -9.99 22.27 4.27
N ASP A 315 -10.59 21.20 3.74
CA ASP A 315 -11.76 20.54 4.36
C ASP A 315 -11.41 19.94 5.74
N GLU A 316 -12.21 20.28 6.74
CA GLU A 316 -12.07 19.83 8.13
C GLU A 316 -12.10 18.30 8.27
N GLN A 317 -12.75 17.58 7.35
CA GLN A 317 -12.76 16.11 7.35
C GLN A 317 -11.39 15.50 7.08
N ILE A 318 -10.49 16.20 6.39
CA ILE A 318 -9.12 15.74 6.13
C ILE A 318 -8.18 16.26 7.23
N PHE A 319 -8.25 17.55 7.54
CA PHE A 319 -7.19 18.23 8.29
C PHE A 319 -7.39 18.25 9.81
N MET A 320 -8.53 17.81 10.35
CA MET A 320 -8.74 17.68 11.80
C MET A 320 -8.30 16.34 12.40
N ASP A 321 -7.82 15.40 11.58
CA ASP A 321 -7.34 14.10 12.03
C ASP A 321 -6.04 13.74 11.29
N VAL A 322 -4.91 13.69 12.02
CA VAL A 322 -3.60 13.39 11.40
C VAL A 322 -3.57 12.07 10.63
N GLY A 323 -4.34 11.06 11.06
CA GLY A 323 -4.42 9.77 10.39
C GLY A 323 -5.05 9.88 9.01
N THR A 324 -6.20 10.56 8.93
CA THR A 324 -6.92 10.84 7.69
C THR A 324 -6.10 11.75 6.77
N CYS A 325 -5.49 12.80 7.32
CA CYS A 325 -4.60 13.68 6.56
C CYS A 325 -3.39 12.93 5.97
N ALA A 326 -2.74 12.07 6.76
CA ALA A 326 -1.60 11.28 6.32
C ALA A 326 -1.98 10.29 5.21
N LEU A 327 -3.12 9.61 5.37
CA LEU A 327 -3.66 8.69 4.37
C LEU A 327 -4.02 9.41 3.07
N ALA A 328 -4.75 10.52 3.15
CA ALA A 328 -5.10 11.34 2.00
C ALA A 328 -3.85 11.84 1.27
N PHE A 329 -2.89 12.41 2.00
CA PHE A 329 -1.62 12.87 1.45
C PHE A 329 -0.88 11.77 0.69
N ARG A 330 -0.71 10.60 1.33
CA ARG A 330 0.02 9.47 0.74
C ARG A 330 -0.66 9.00 -0.54
N ILE A 331 -1.96 8.71 -0.48
CA ILE A 331 -2.70 8.14 -1.61
C ILE A 331 -2.77 9.14 -2.76
N LEU A 332 -3.11 10.40 -2.50
CA LEU A 332 -3.13 11.46 -3.52
C LEU A 332 -1.76 11.61 -4.18
N ARG A 333 -0.69 11.75 -3.39
CA ARG A 333 0.66 11.91 -3.92
C ARG A 333 1.10 10.71 -4.77
N MET A 334 0.90 9.49 -4.29
CA MET A 334 1.29 8.28 -5.02
C MET A 334 0.50 8.07 -6.31
N ASN A 335 -0.70 8.65 -6.39
CA ASN A 335 -1.55 8.68 -7.58
C ASN A 335 -1.37 9.94 -8.46
N GLY A 336 -0.28 10.70 -8.27
CA GLY A 336 0.11 11.79 -9.17
C GLY A 336 -0.55 13.14 -8.90
N TYR A 337 -1.34 13.28 -7.84
CA TYR A 337 -1.93 14.57 -7.48
C TYR A 337 -0.90 15.50 -6.83
N ASN A 338 -0.97 16.78 -7.17
CA ASN A 338 -0.07 17.79 -6.62
C ASN A 338 -0.49 18.18 -5.20
N VAL A 339 0.09 17.51 -4.20
CA VAL A 339 -0.10 17.80 -2.77
C VAL A 339 1.25 18.09 -2.10
N LEU A 340 1.37 19.24 -1.44
CA LEU A 340 2.57 19.65 -0.70
C LEU A 340 2.60 19.05 0.71
N SER A 341 3.80 18.78 1.24
CA SER A 341 3.95 18.17 2.58
C SER A 341 3.63 19.12 3.72
N ASP A 342 3.58 20.44 3.48
CA ASP A 342 3.51 21.45 4.52
C ASP A 342 2.28 21.25 5.43
N LYS A 343 1.10 21.03 4.83
CA LYS A 343 -0.16 20.79 5.56
C LYS A 343 -0.05 19.58 6.50
N LEU A 344 0.46 18.45 5.98
CA LEU A 344 0.68 17.24 6.79
C LEU A 344 1.68 17.50 7.93
N THR A 345 2.80 18.16 7.62
CA THR A 345 3.84 18.39 8.63
C THR A 345 3.43 19.39 9.70
N GLN A 346 2.54 20.33 9.38
CA GLN A 346 1.94 21.25 10.35
C GLN A 346 1.07 20.50 11.35
N ILE A 347 0.08 19.74 10.87
CA ILE A 347 -0.82 18.96 11.73
C ILE A 347 -0.04 17.92 12.54
N ALA A 348 0.90 17.23 11.91
CA ALA A 348 1.75 16.28 12.62
C ALA A 348 2.65 16.97 13.66
N LYS A 349 3.10 18.22 13.44
CA LYS A 349 3.87 18.95 14.47
C LYS A 349 3.00 19.28 15.67
N GLU A 350 1.76 19.69 15.42
CA GLU A 350 0.76 19.96 16.45
C GLU A 350 0.47 18.67 17.24
N GLU A 351 0.24 17.53 16.58
CA GLU A 351 -0.18 16.27 17.23
C GLU A 351 0.94 15.31 17.72
N CYS A 352 2.23 15.54 17.44
CA CYS A 352 3.28 14.52 17.66
C CYS A 352 4.47 14.89 18.59
N TYR A 353 4.92 16.14 18.69
CA TYR A 353 6.20 16.44 19.37
C TYR A 353 6.09 16.71 20.88
N PRO A 354 7.01 16.20 21.73
CA PRO A 354 7.08 16.58 23.14
C PRO A 354 7.44 18.06 23.26
N GLY A 355 6.56 18.87 23.86
CA GLY A 355 6.73 20.32 24.00
C GLY A 355 6.07 21.14 22.87
N SER A 356 5.50 20.51 21.85
CA SER A 356 4.38 21.12 21.10
C SER A 356 3.06 20.73 21.77
N LEU A 357 2.03 21.50 21.46
CA LEU A 357 0.69 21.42 22.00
C LEU A 357 0.17 19.97 22.10
N GLY A 358 0.45 19.07 21.15
CA GLY A 358 -0.07 17.70 21.13
C GLY A 358 0.94 16.58 21.35
N GLY A 359 1.94 16.73 22.21
CA GLY A 359 2.93 15.67 22.46
C GLY A 359 2.43 14.37 23.11
N HIS A 360 1.47 13.64 22.55
CA HIS A 360 1.05 12.30 23.00
C HIS A 360 0.27 11.49 21.93
N LEU A 361 0.85 11.23 20.75
CA LEU A 361 0.29 10.17 19.91
C LEU A 361 0.36 8.84 20.68
N LYS A 362 -0.76 8.38 21.27
CA LYS A 362 -0.86 7.03 21.87
C LYS A 362 -1.28 5.98 20.84
N ASP A 363 -1.83 6.43 19.72
CA ASP A 363 -2.39 5.61 18.66
C ASP A 363 -1.30 5.14 17.69
N THR A 364 -0.93 3.87 17.83
CA THR A 364 0.05 3.20 16.98
C THR A 364 -0.40 3.16 15.50
N SER A 365 -1.71 3.14 15.21
CA SER A 365 -2.23 3.10 13.84
C SER A 365 -2.01 4.44 13.13
N LYS A 366 -2.30 5.56 13.81
CA LYS A 366 -2.00 6.90 13.28
C LYS A 366 -0.51 7.12 13.07
N ALA A 367 0.34 6.68 14.00
CA ALA A 367 1.79 6.76 13.85
C ALA A 367 2.29 5.96 12.65
N LEU A 368 1.72 4.78 12.43
CA LEU A 368 2.05 3.92 11.30
C LEU A 368 1.66 4.58 9.97
N GLU A 369 0.48 5.18 9.89
CA GLU A 369 0.04 5.88 8.69
C GLU A 369 0.90 7.13 8.43
N LEU A 370 1.21 7.91 9.45
CA LEU A 370 2.14 9.05 9.33
C LEU A 370 3.55 8.60 8.90
N TYR A 371 4.02 7.46 9.39
CA TYR A 371 5.28 6.87 8.95
C TYR A 371 5.24 6.50 7.46
N ARG A 372 4.18 5.82 7.01
CA ARG A 372 3.99 5.47 5.58
C ARG A 372 3.91 6.72 4.71
N ALA A 373 3.14 7.71 5.12
CA ALA A 373 2.99 8.99 4.41
C ALA A 373 4.32 9.75 4.33
N SER A 374 5.07 9.82 5.42
CA SER A 374 6.37 10.50 5.44
C SER A 374 7.48 9.78 4.67
N GLN A 375 7.25 8.55 4.16
CA GLN A 375 8.16 7.89 3.23
C GLN A 375 8.03 8.42 1.78
N THR A 376 6.95 9.14 1.44
CA THR A 376 6.71 9.67 0.08
C THR A 376 7.39 11.01 -0.17
N ILE A 377 8.67 11.11 0.22
CA ILE A 377 9.52 12.29 0.02
C ILE A 377 10.00 12.31 -1.42
N ILE A 378 9.65 13.36 -2.17
CA ILE A 378 9.97 13.43 -3.61
C ILE A 378 10.69 14.73 -3.98
N TYR A 379 10.60 15.77 -3.14
CA TYR A 379 11.36 17.00 -3.32
C TYR A 379 12.55 17.07 -2.35
N SER A 380 13.60 17.78 -2.75
CA SER A 380 14.85 17.89 -1.96
C SER A 380 14.72 18.81 -0.74
N ASP A 381 13.73 19.69 -0.73
CA ASP A 381 13.48 20.72 0.28
C ASP A 381 12.45 20.29 1.36
N GLU A 382 11.92 19.06 1.29
CA GLU A 382 10.95 18.49 2.26
C GLU A 382 11.59 18.06 3.60
N SER A 383 12.48 18.88 4.16
CA SER A 383 13.18 18.59 5.43
C SER A 383 12.23 18.41 6.62
N ALA A 384 11.05 19.04 6.60
CA ALA A 384 10.02 18.84 7.61
C ALA A 384 9.44 17.42 7.54
N LEU A 385 9.24 16.88 6.33
CA LEU A 385 8.75 15.51 6.13
C LEU A 385 9.81 14.47 6.52
N GLU A 386 11.09 14.75 6.28
CA GLU A 386 12.21 13.92 6.76
C GLU A 386 12.27 13.83 8.29
N LYS A 387 12.08 14.97 8.98
CA LYS A 387 11.98 15.01 10.44
C LYS A 387 10.79 14.21 10.95
N GLN A 388 9.65 14.29 10.27
CA GLN A 388 8.46 13.49 10.61
C GLN A 388 8.68 12.00 10.37
N ASN A 389 9.35 11.62 9.28
CA ASN A 389 9.71 10.23 9.02
C ASN A 389 10.62 9.66 10.12
N SER A 390 11.62 10.43 10.52
CA SER A 390 12.56 10.04 11.57
C SER A 390 11.86 9.89 12.93
N TRP A 391 10.99 10.85 13.28
CA TRP A 391 10.24 10.82 14.54
C TRP A 391 9.26 9.64 14.60
N SER A 392 8.43 9.47 13.57
CA SER A 392 7.42 8.40 13.53
C SER A 392 8.08 7.02 13.52
N LYS A 393 9.20 6.85 12.80
CA LYS A 393 10.02 5.64 12.86
C LYS A 393 10.47 5.32 14.29
N HIS A 394 11.09 6.28 14.98
CA HIS A 394 11.60 6.09 16.33
C HIS A 394 10.48 5.77 17.34
N PHE A 395 9.34 6.46 17.20
CA PHE A 395 8.16 6.20 18.01
C PHE A 395 7.66 4.76 17.85
N LEU A 396 7.57 4.27 16.60
CA LEU A 396 7.15 2.91 16.30
C LEU A 396 8.15 1.87 16.81
N GLU A 397 9.46 2.10 16.66
CA GLU A 397 10.51 1.23 17.21
C GLU A 397 10.43 1.12 18.74
N HIS A 398 10.19 2.24 19.43
CA HIS A 398 9.99 2.27 20.88
C HIS A 398 8.71 1.53 21.30
N LYS A 399 7.61 1.67 20.54
CA LYS A 399 6.38 0.91 20.77
C LYS A 399 6.58 -0.60 20.57
N LEU A 400 7.35 -1.01 19.56
CA LEU A 400 7.70 -2.42 19.36
C LEU A 400 8.52 -2.96 20.53
N SER A 401 9.50 -2.19 21.02
CA SER A 401 10.41 -2.61 22.10
C SER A 401 9.69 -2.76 23.45
N ASN A 402 8.64 -1.97 23.69
CA ASN A 402 7.89 -1.99 24.95
C ASN A 402 6.62 -2.86 24.91
N GLY A 403 6.22 -3.37 23.74
CA GLY A 403 5.02 -4.18 23.56
C GLY A 403 5.29 -5.66 23.80
N SER A 404 5.14 -6.16 25.03
CA SER A 404 5.31 -7.59 25.34
C SER A 404 4.30 -8.19 26.34
N VAL A 405 3.10 -7.64 26.48
CA VAL A 405 2.08 -8.22 27.39
C VAL A 405 0.77 -8.43 26.63
N GLN A 406 0.28 -9.68 26.65
CA GLN A 406 -1.02 -10.17 26.15
C GLN A 406 -1.79 -9.21 25.23
N LEU A 407 -1.34 -9.12 23.97
CA LEU A 407 -2.02 -8.33 22.95
C LEU A 407 -3.28 -9.08 22.47
N ASP A 408 -4.42 -8.39 22.40
CA ASP A 408 -5.60 -8.90 21.70
C ASP A 408 -5.33 -9.12 20.19
N ARG A 409 -6.27 -9.74 19.48
CA ARG A 409 -6.11 -10.08 18.05
C ARG A 409 -5.82 -8.84 17.19
N TYR A 410 -6.48 -7.72 17.46
CA TYR A 410 -6.32 -6.47 16.69
C TYR A 410 -4.93 -5.86 16.92
N ALA A 411 -4.51 -5.79 18.18
CA ALA A 411 -3.21 -5.27 18.55
C ALA A 411 -2.06 -6.12 17.99
N ARG A 412 -2.23 -7.46 17.90
CA ARG A 412 -1.26 -8.34 17.23
C ARG A 412 -1.12 -8.05 15.75
N ILE A 413 -2.22 -7.85 15.04
CA ILE A 413 -2.21 -7.53 13.60
C ILE A 413 -1.52 -6.18 13.39
N LEU A 414 -1.90 -5.15 14.16
CA LEU A 414 -1.28 -3.83 14.07
C LEU A 414 0.23 -3.89 14.38
N PHE A 415 0.64 -4.66 15.39
CA PHE A 415 2.05 -4.83 15.73
C PHE A 415 2.85 -5.49 14.59
N GLN A 416 2.26 -6.50 13.93
CA GLN A 416 2.85 -7.12 12.74
C GLN A 416 2.96 -6.12 11.58
N GLU A 417 1.93 -5.30 11.35
CA GLU A 417 1.99 -4.26 10.31
C GLU A 417 3.10 -3.24 10.58
N VAL A 418 3.28 -2.84 11.84
CA VAL A 418 4.37 -1.93 12.24
C VAL A 418 5.73 -2.58 11.99
N GLN A 419 5.89 -3.85 12.40
CA GLN A 419 7.14 -4.58 12.18
C GLN A 419 7.46 -4.69 10.68
N ASP A 420 6.46 -5.00 9.85
CA ASP A 420 6.64 -5.14 8.40
C ASP A 420 6.97 -3.79 7.74
N ALA A 421 6.30 -2.70 8.14
CA ALA A 421 6.56 -1.36 7.60
C ALA A 421 7.97 -0.85 7.95
N LEU A 422 8.47 -1.13 9.16
CA LEU A 422 9.82 -0.76 9.59
C LEU A 422 10.90 -1.63 8.94
N LYS A 423 10.60 -2.93 8.77
CA LYS A 423 11.54 -3.91 8.18
C LYS A 423 11.71 -3.72 6.68
N PHE A 424 10.65 -3.32 5.97
CA PHE A 424 10.65 -3.24 4.53
C PHE A 424 10.24 -1.83 4.05
N PRO A 425 11.22 -0.96 3.74
CA PRO A 425 10.95 0.37 3.17
C PRO A 425 10.01 0.30 1.95
N SER A 426 9.16 1.31 1.78
CA SER A 426 8.17 1.34 0.68
C SER A 426 8.78 1.20 -0.73
N HIS A 427 10.00 1.72 -0.91
CA HIS A 427 10.73 1.70 -2.18
C HIS A 427 11.56 0.43 -2.43
N SER A 428 11.62 -0.51 -1.47
CA SER A 428 12.43 -1.73 -1.58
C SER A 428 11.61 -3.01 -1.53
N ASN A 429 10.29 -2.92 -1.76
CA ASN A 429 9.38 -4.06 -1.80
C ASN A 429 8.84 -4.25 -3.21
N LEU A 430 8.61 -5.49 -3.67
CA LEU A 430 7.86 -5.75 -4.91
C LEU A 430 6.37 -5.83 -4.65
N GLU A 431 5.56 -5.30 -5.59
CA GLU A 431 4.09 -5.22 -5.46
C GLU A 431 3.50 -6.58 -5.13
N ARG A 432 3.86 -7.62 -5.90
CA ARG A 432 3.25 -8.92 -5.70
C ARG A 432 3.61 -9.58 -4.36
N MET A 433 4.79 -9.27 -3.81
CA MET A 433 5.20 -9.74 -2.48
C MET A 433 4.41 -9.04 -1.38
N VAL A 434 4.20 -7.73 -1.52
CA VAL A 434 3.36 -6.93 -0.59
C VAL A 434 1.93 -7.44 -0.64
N ASN A 435 1.38 -7.63 -1.85
CA ASN A 435 0.04 -8.14 -2.06
C ASN A 435 -0.16 -9.50 -1.40
N ARG A 436 0.78 -10.43 -1.58
CA ARG A 436 0.73 -11.74 -0.92
C ARG A 436 0.68 -11.61 0.60
N ARG A 437 1.59 -10.85 1.21
CA ARG A 437 1.63 -10.66 2.67
C ARG A 437 0.34 -10.03 3.19
N ASN A 438 -0.18 -9.02 2.50
CA ASN A 438 -1.45 -8.37 2.88
C ASN A 438 -2.62 -9.33 2.75
N ILE A 439 -2.68 -10.16 1.71
CA ILE A 439 -3.71 -11.18 1.57
C ILE A 439 -3.64 -12.18 2.73
N GLU A 440 -2.44 -12.70 3.04
CA GLU A 440 -2.24 -13.69 4.11
C GLU A 440 -2.53 -13.14 5.52
N GLN A 441 -2.36 -11.83 5.73
CA GLN A 441 -2.58 -11.15 7.00
C GLN A 441 -3.94 -10.44 7.08
N TYR A 442 -4.73 -10.44 6.00
CA TYR A 442 -5.94 -9.63 5.92
C TYR A 442 -6.94 -10.00 7.00
N ASN A 443 -7.54 -9.00 7.63
CA ASN A 443 -8.62 -9.20 8.58
C ASN A 443 -9.91 -8.59 8.01
N ALA A 444 -10.88 -9.45 7.72
CA ALA A 444 -12.19 -9.03 7.25
C ALA A 444 -13.02 -8.33 8.35
N ASP A 445 -12.56 -8.35 9.61
CA ASP A 445 -13.20 -7.61 10.69
C ASP A 445 -13.17 -6.10 10.43
N SER A 446 -14.36 -5.57 10.18
CA SER A 446 -14.62 -4.15 9.97
C SER A 446 -14.80 -3.36 11.27
N THR A 447 -14.69 -4.02 12.43
CA THR A 447 -14.91 -3.37 13.72
C THR A 447 -13.79 -2.36 14.02
N ARG A 448 -14.16 -1.16 14.43
CA ARG A 448 -13.29 -0.08 14.89
C ARG A 448 -13.85 0.47 16.19
N ILE A 449 -12.99 1.02 17.05
CA ILE A 449 -13.38 1.48 18.38
C ILE A 449 -13.11 2.98 18.50
N LEU A 450 -14.17 3.74 18.78
CA LEU A 450 -14.12 5.14 19.18
C LEU A 450 -14.71 5.26 20.59
N LYS A 451 -15.74 6.10 20.79
CA LYS A 451 -16.53 6.11 22.04
C LYS A 451 -17.38 4.87 22.20
N THR A 452 -17.82 4.33 21.07
CA THR A 452 -18.28 2.97 20.95
C THR A 452 -17.66 2.28 19.76
N SER A 453 -17.84 0.96 19.69
CA SER A 453 -17.45 0.22 18.50
C SER A 453 -18.40 0.48 17.34
N TYR A 454 -17.87 0.52 16.12
CA TYR A 454 -18.64 0.63 14.88
C TYR A 454 -18.08 -0.30 13.81
N ARG A 455 -18.89 -0.59 12.80
CA ARG A 455 -18.54 -1.38 11.62
C ARG A 455 -18.81 -0.61 10.35
N SER A 456 -17.92 -0.82 9.38
CA SER A 456 -18.12 -0.37 8.01
C SER A 456 -17.60 -1.40 7.01
N PRO A 457 -18.43 -1.92 6.09
CA PRO A 457 -17.97 -2.82 5.04
C PRO A 457 -16.98 -2.16 4.07
N ASN A 458 -16.86 -0.83 4.07
CA ASN A 458 -15.83 -0.10 3.34
C ASN A 458 -14.42 -0.28 3.93
N ILE A 459 -14.34 -0.58 5.23
CA ILE A 459 -13.07 -0.70 5.97
C ILE A 459 -12.59 -2.16 6.01
N GLY A 460 -13.51 -3.11 6.19
CA GLY A 460 -13.21 -4.54 6.26
C GLY A 460 -14.30 -5.36 5.57
N ASN A 461 -13.94 -6.21 4.61
CA ASN A 461 -14.91 -6.98 3.84
C ASN A 461 -14.32 -8.30 3.33
N VAL A 462 -15.05 -9.39 3.53
CA VAL A 462 -14.67 -10.73 3.04
C VAL A 462 -14.57 -10.77 1.50
N ASP A 463 -15.35 -9.94 0.81
CA ASP A 463 -15.33 -9.86 -0.65
C ASP A 463 -13.98 -9.33 -1.18
N PHE A 464 -13.30 -8.46 -0.42
CA PHE A 464 -11.99 -7.94 -0.80
C PHE A 464 -10.95 -9.06 -0.83
N VAL A 465 -10.82 -9.83 0.26
CA VAL A 465 -9.85 -10.92 0.34
C VAL A 465 -10.21 -12.10 -0.56
N ARG A 466 -11.50 -12.42 -0.71
CA ARG A 466 -11.93 -13.48 -1.63
C ARG A 466 -11.50 -13.16 -3.06
N LEU A 467 -11.82 -11.95 -3.54
CA LEU A 467 -11.40 -11.50 -4.87
C LEU A 467 -9.88 -11.48 -4.99
N ALA A 468 -9.16 -11.03 -3.96
CA ALA A 468 -7.70 -10.97 -3.98
C ALA A 468 -7.04 -12.36 -4.07
N VAL A 469 -7.54 -13.37 -3.36
CA VAL A 469 -7.03 -14.76 -3.45
C VAL A 469 -7.27 -15.35 -4.84
N GLU A 470 -8.50 -15.20 -5.36
CA GLU A 470 -8.89 -15.72 -6.67
C GLU A 470 -8.07 -15.06 -7.78
N ASP A 471 -7.98 -13.73 -7.76
CA ASP A 471 -7.14 -12.94 -8.65
C ASP A 471 -5.66 -13.34 -8.53
N PHE A 472 -5.19 -13.57 -7.29
CA PHE A 472 -3.80 -13.90 -7.05
C PHE A 472 -3.40 -15.18 -7.79
N ASN A 473 -4.18 -16.23 -7.53
CA ASN A 473 -3.96 -17.57 -8.04
C ASN A 473 -4.20 -17.65 -9.56
N ALA A 474 -5.16 -16.89 -10.10
CA ALA A 474 -5.38 -16.80 -11.53
C ALA A 474 -4.16 -16.25 -12.27
N CYS A 475 -3.60 -15.13 -11.82
CA CYS A 475 -2.36 -14.59 -12.41
C CYS A 475 -1.20 -15.56 -12.25
N GLN A 476 -1.03 -16.18 -11.07
CA GLN A 476 0.06 -17.13 -10.83
C GLN A 476 0.00 -18.33 -11.78
N SER A 477 -1.21 -18.84 -12.10
CA SER A 477 -1.39 -19.94 -13.06
C SER A 477 -0.90 -19.58 -14.47
N ILE A 478 -1.15 -18.35 -14.91
CA ILE A 478 -0.64 -17.84 -16.19
C ILE A 478 0.88 -17.75 -16.14
N GLN A 479 1.40 -17.15 -15.06
CA GLN A 479 2.83 -16.93 -14.88
C GLN A 479 3.63 -18.23 -14.83
N TRP A 480 3.07 -19.29 -14.26
CA TRP A 480 3.69 -20.61 -14.26
C TRP A 480 3.81 -21.21 -15.67
N LYS A 481 2.83 -20.97 -16.56
CA LYS A 481 2.92 -21.40 -17.96
C LYS A 481 3.96 -20.60 -18.73
N GLU A 482 4.00 -19.30 -18.51
CA GLU A 482 5.01 -18.39 -19.09
C GLU A 482 6.43 -18.81 -18.69
N LEU A 483 6.67 -19.13 -17.41
CA LEU A 483 7.97 -19.61 -16.94
C LEU A 483 8.42 -20.87 -17.70
N LYS A 484 7.52 -21.83 -17.93
CA LYS A 484 7.83 -23.04 -18.71
C LYS A 484 8.17 -22.75 -20.17
N LEU A 485 7.50 -21.78 -20.77
CA LEU A 485 7.82 -21.33 -22.12
C LEU A 485 9.20 -20.67 -22.15
N LEU A 486 9.52 -19.88 -21.13
CA LEU A 486 10.83 -19.26 -21.00
C LEU A 486 11.96 -20.28 -20.79
N GLU A 487 11.75 -21.29 -19.94
CA GLU A 487 12.69 -22.40 -19.75
C GLU A 487 12.95 -23.17 -21.05
N ARG A 488 11.90 -23.43 -21.84
CA ARG A 488 12.04 -24.05 -23.16
C ARG A 488 12.80 -23.16 -24.12
N TRP A 489 12.47 -21.87 -24.17
CA TRP A 489 13.13 -20.89 -25.02
C TRP A 489 14.64 -20.81 -24.75
N VAL A 490 15.09 -20.92 -23.50
CA VAL A 490 16.53 -20.97 -23.14
C VAL A 490 17.23 -22.14 -23.82
N VAL A 491 16.61 -23.34 -23.82
CA VAL A 491 17.18 -24.54 -24.43
C VAL A 491 17.13 -24.47 -25.96
N GLU A 492 16.03 -23.98 -26.53
CA GLU A 492 15.87 -23.81 -27.98
C GLU A 492 16.92 -22.86 -28.57
N ASN A 493 17.30 -21.82 -27.81
CA ASN A 493 18.37 -20.89 -28.18
C ASN A 493 19.77 -21.36 -27.74
N SER A 494 19.92 -22.59 -27.22
CA SER A 494 21.20 -23.16 -26.78
C SER A 494 21.95 -22.34 -25.71
N LEU A 495 21.26 -21.48 -24.97
CA LEU A 495 21.86 -20.64 -23.93
C LEU A 495 22.34 -21.48 -22.72
N ASP A 496 21.75 -22.65 -22.50
CA ASP A 496 22.15 -23.65 -21.49
C ASP A 496 23.50 -24.34 -21.80
N LYS A 497 23.96 -24.24 -23.05
CA LYS A 497 25.26 -24.79 -23.49
C LYS A 497 26.43 -23.87 -23.14
N LEU A 498 26.20 -22.57 -22.93
CA LEU A 498 27.21 -21.58 -22.57
C LEU A 498 27.64 -21.78 -21.11
N LYS A 499 28.72 -22.54 -20.87
CA LYS A 499 29.16 -22.93 -19.52
C LYS A 499 29.70 -21.80 -18.65
N PHE A 500 30.10 -20.69 -19.27
CA PHE A 500 30.49 -19.48 -18.55
C PHE A 500 29.27 -18.71 -18.00
N ALA A 501 28.08 -18.88 -18.59
CA ALA A 501 26.91 -18.06 -18.28
C ALA A 501 26.11 -18.61 -17.10
N ARG A 502 25.81 -17.73 -16.13
CA ARG A 502 24.99 -18.02 -14.95
C ARG A 502 23.54 -18.26 -15.36
N GLN A 503 22.96 -19.35 -14.85
CA GLN A 503 21.57 -19.70 -15.10
C GLN A 503 20.64 -19.00 -14.09
N LYS A 504 20.06 -17.86 -14.48
CA LYS A 504 19.21 -17.01 -13.63
C LYS A 504 17.78 -16.82 -14.17
N THR A 505 17.29 -17.76 -14.98
CA THR A 505 15.96 -17.75 -15.61
C THR A 505 14.83 -17.44 -14.62
N ALA A 506 14.78 -18.15 -13.49
CA ALA A 506 13.73 -17.97 -12.49
C ALA A 506 13.78 -16.57 -11.84
N TYR A 507 14.97 -15.99 -11.67
CA TYR A 507 15.17 -14.67 -11.07
C TYR A 507 14.76 -13.55 -12.05
N CYS A 508 15.15 -13.70 -13.32
CA CYS A 508 14.76 -12.79 -14.39
C CYS A 508 13.23 -12.77 -14.55
N TYR A 509 12.61 -13.95 -14.60
CA TYR A 509 11.15 -14.06 -14.69
C TYR A 509 10.44 -13.57 -13.43
N PHE A 510 10.97 -13.88 -12.24
CA PHE A 510 10.44 -13.35 -10.97
C PHE A 510 10.40 -11.82 -10.97
N SER A 511 11.44 -11.14 -11.46
CA SER A 511 11.45 -9.67 -11.51
C SER A 511 10.31 -9.10 -12.35
N ALA A 512 9.96 -9.75 -13.46
CA ALA A 512 8.84 -9.38 -14.31
C ALA A 512 7.48 -9.74 -13.67
N ALA A 513 7.33 -10.98 -13.20
CA ALA A 513 6.08 -11.49 -12.64
C ALA A 513 5.67 -10.77 -11.34
N ALA A 514 6.65 -10.34 -10.53
CA ALA A 514 6.39 -9.64 -9.27
C ALA A 514 6.03 -8.15 -9.43
N THR A 515 6.23 -7.58 -10.62
CA THR A 515 5.99 -6.14 -10.92
C THR A 515 4.95 -5.89 -12.02
N LEU A 516 4.76 -6.82 -12.95
CA LEU A 516 3.84 -6.75 -14.07
C LEU A 516 2.83 -7.88 -14.01
N PHE A 517 2.15 -8.07 -12.88
CA PHE A 517 1.34 -9.26 -12.60
C PHE A 517 -0.04 -9.30 -13.31
N SER A 518 -0.45 -8.23 -13.98
CA SER A 518 -1.74 -8.18 -14.69
C SER A 518 -1.73 -9.13 -15.89
N PRO A 519 -2.72 -10.03 -16.07
CA PRO A 519 -2.72 -11.04 -17.13
C PRO A 519 -2.41 -10.51 -18.53
N GLU A 520 -2.91 -9.31 -18.84
CA GLU A 520 -2.82 -8.63 -20.13
C GLU A 520 -1.37 -8.23 -20.50
N LEU A 521 -0.46 -8.19 -19.52
CA LEU A 521 0.94 -7.80 -19.70
C LEU A 521 1.87 -8.99 -19.99
N SER A 522 1.35 -10.07 -20.60
CA SER A 522 2.14 -11.28 -20.90
C SER A 522 3.32 -10.98 -21.84
N ASP A 523 3.09 -10.29 -22.95
CA ASP A 523 4.15 -9.91 -23.90
C ASP A 523 5.24 -9.07 -23.22
N ALA A 524 4.82 -8.10 -22.39
CA ALA A 524 5.73 -7.26 -21.60
C ALA A 524 6.57 -8.09 -20.61
N ARG A 525 5.96 -9.03 -19.88
CA ARG A 525 6.67 -9.92 -18.96
C ARG A 525 7.68 -10.81 -19.69
N MET A 526 7.30 -11.38 -20.82
CA MET A 526 8.16 -12.27 -21.60
C MET A 526 9.35 -11.51 -22.20
N ALA A 527 9.12 -10.33 -22.77
CA ALA A 527 10.19 -9.46 -23.27
C ALA A 527 11.17 -9.05 -22.16
N TRP A 528 10.65 -8.61 -21.02
CA TRP A 528 11.45 -8.26 -19.84
C TRP A 528 12.31 -9.42 -19.36
N ALA A 529 11.72 -10.62 -19.23
CA ALA A 529 12.43 -11.79 -18.72
C ALA A 529 13.47 -12.33 -19.71
N LYS A 530 13.14 -12.41 -21.01
CA LYS A 530 14.09 -12.83 -22.07
C LYS A 530 15.29 -11.87 -22.12
N ASN A 531 15.05 -10.56 -22.15
CA ASN A 531 16.13 -9.58 -22.14
C ASN A 531 16.94 -9.65 -20.85
N GLY A 532 16.32 -9.88 -19.67
CA GLY A 532 17.07 -10.07 -18.42
C GLY A 532 18.01 -11.29 -18.45
N ILE A 533 17.59 -12.38 -19.10
CA ILE A 533 18.45 -13.55 -19.30
C ILE A 533 19.59 -13.21 -20.27
N LEU A 534 19.27 -12.61 -21.42
CA LEU A 534 20.26 -12.25 -22.43
C LEU A 534 21.30 -11.27 -21.90
N THR A 535 20.89 -10.24 -21.14
CA THR A 535 21.83 -9.30 -20.53
C THR A 535 22.74 -9.98 -19.53
N THR A 536 22.26 -10.99 -18.80
CA THR A 536 23.09 -11.79 -17.88
C THR A 536 24.11 -12.64 -18.63
N VAL A 537 23.69 -13.28 -19.73
CA VAL A 537 24.58 -14.08 -20.58
C VAL A 537 25.65 -13.20 -21.22
N VAL A 538 25.27 -12.03 -21.72
CA VAL A 538 26.17 -11.06 -22.33
C VAL A 538 27.13 -10.48 -21.29
N ASP A 539 26.67 -10.13 -20.08
CA ASP A 539 27.52 -9.69 -18.96
C ASP A 539 28.62 -10.72 -18.66
N ASP A 540 28.24 -11.99 -18.48
CA ASP A 540 29.20 -13.07 -18.23
C ASP A 540 30.15 -13.31 -19.42
N PHE A 541 29.68 -13.07 -20.64
CA PHE A 541 30.51 -13.17 -21.84
C PHE A 541 31.57 -12.06 -21.89
N PHE A 542 31.23 -10.83 -21.54
CA PHE A 542 32.17 -9.70 -21.55
C PHE A 542 33.14 -9.72 -20.35
N ASP A 543 32.69 -10.20 -19.19
CA ASP A 543 33.52 -10.21 -17.98
C ASP A 543 34.44 -11.44 -17.88
N VAL A 544 34.02 -12.61 -18.40
CA VAL A 544 34.72 -13.89 -18.18
C VAL A 544 34.83 -14.74 -19.45
N GLY A 545 33.74 -14.89 -20.19
CA GLY A 545 33.60 -15.96 -21.19
C GLY A 545 34.25 -15.72 -22.54
N GLY A 546 34.31 -14.46 -22.99
CA GLY A 546 34.67 -14.08 -24.35
C GLY A 546 36.08 -13.49 -24.47
N SER A 547 36.73 -13.77 -25.59
CA SER A 547 37.96 -13.10 -26.01
C SER A 547 37.66 -11.74 -26.67
N VAL A 548 38.63 -10.83 -26.68
CA VAL A 548 38.48 -9.50 -27.32
C VAL A 548 38.02 -9.60 -28.78
N GLU A 549 38.51 -10.59 -29.53
CA GLU A 549 38.08 -10.86 -30.91
C GLU A 549 36.59 -11.21 -30.98
N GLU A 550 36.12 -12.08 -30.07
CA GLU A 550 34.71 -12.46 -29.99
C GLU A 550 33.81 -11.30 -29.57
N LEU A 551 34.24 -10.46 -28.61
CA LEU A 551 33.48 -9.28 -28.18
C LEU A 551 33.30 -8.28 -29.33
N LEU A 552 34.38 -7.99 -30.06
CA LEU A 552 34.35 -7.10 -31.23
C LEU A 552 33.52 -7.69 -32.37
N ASN A 553 33.59 -9.00 -32.59
CA ASN A 553 32.77 -9.68 -33.59
C ASN A 553 31.28 -9.56 -33.25
N LEU A 554 30.88 -9.81 -31.99
CA LEU A 554 29.49 -9.66 -31.57
C LEU A 554 28.96 -8.23 -31.78
N ILE A 555 29.74 -7.20 -31.40
CA ILE A 555 29.36 -5.80 -31.62
C ILE A 555 29.15 -5.52 -33.10
N LYS A 556 30.09 -5.96 -33.96
CA LYS A 556 30.02 -5.77 -35.40
C LYS A 556 28.80 -6.46 -36.03
N LEU A 557 28.43 -7.65 -35.54
CA LEU A 557 27.25 -8.36 -36.01
C LEU A 557 25.97 -7.59 -35.66
N VAL A 558 25.86 -7.06 -34.43
CA VAL A 558 24.70 -6.24 -34.01
C VAL A 558 24.64 -4.91 -34.76
N GLU A 559 25.78 -4.28 -35.01
CA GLU A 559 25.87 -3.02 -35.79
C GLU A 559 25.41 -3.20 -37.24
N LYS A 560 25.81 -4.30 -37.89
CA LYS A 560 25.39 -4.62 -39.26
C LYS A 560 23.95 -5.14 -39.34
N TRP A 561 23.53 -5.87 -38.32
CA TRP A 561 22.23 -6.55 -38.18
C TRP A 561 21.91 -7.64 -39.22
N ASP A 562 21.91 -7.30 -40.49
CA ASP A 562 21.59 -8.20 -41.61
C ASP A 562 22.85 -8.94 -42.09
N VAL A 563 23.23 -10.01 -41.38
CA VAL A 563 24.47 -10.78 -41.58
C VAL A 563 24.22 -12.26 -41.83
N ASN A 564 25.16 -12.93 -42.51
CA ASN A 564 25.12 -14.39 -42.62
C ASN A 564 25.87 -15.02 -41.44
N GLU A 565 25.10 -15.47 -40.44
CA GLU A 565 25.58 -16.04 -39.18
C GLU A 565 26.60 -17.18 -39.36
N GLU A 566 26.44 -18.03 -40.38
CA GLU A 566 27.34 -19.17 -40.63
C GLU A 566 28.75 -18.73 -41.05
N THR A 567 28.86 -17.57 -41.68
CA THR A 567 30.11 -17.07 -42.26
C THR A 567 30.74 -15.91 -41.49
N GLU A 568 29.93 -15.15 -40.74
CA GLU A 568 30.39 -13.92 -40.07
C GLU A 568 30.66 -14.09 -38.57
N CYS A 569 30.13 -15.15 -37.92
CA CYS A 569 30.43 -15.44 -36.52
C CYS A 569 31.81 -16.08 -36.38
N CYS A 570 32.67 -15.52 -35.52
CA CYS A 570 34.02 -16.05 -35.31
C CYS A 570 34.08 -17.27 -34.37
N SER A 571 33.01 -17.53 -33.61
CA SER A 571 32.94 -18.69 -32.72
C SER A 571 31.50 -19.18 -32.53
N GLU A 572 31.36 -20.40 -32.01
CA GLU A 572 30.07 -20.96 -31.64
C GLU A 572 29.39 -20.14 -30.53
N HIS A 573 30.16 -19.60 -29.58
CA HIS A 573 29.62 -18.76 -28.51
C HIS A 573 29.00 -17.49 -29.08
N VAL A 574 29.71 -16.80 -29.98
CA VAL A 574 29.20 -15.59 -30.63
C VAL A 574 27.95 -15.90 -31.45
N ARG A 575 27.96 -17.02 -32.18
CA ARG A 575 26.78 -17.46 -32.94
C ARG A 575 25.57 -17.65 -32.04
N ILE A 576 25.69 -18.44 -30.96
CA ILE A 576 24.59 -18.69 -30.01
C ILE A 576 24.03 -17.37 -29.45
N ILE A 577 24.91 -16.46 -29.00
CA ILE A 577 24.49 -15.19 -28.40
C ILE A 577 23.82 -14.28 -29.44
N PHE A 578 24.43 -14.12 -30.61
CA PHE A 578 23.90 -13.27 -31.67
C PHE A 578 22.56 -13.77 -32.20
N SER A 579 22.42 -15.05 -32.51
CA SER A 579 21.16 -15.61 -32.99
C SER A 579 20.04 -15.41 -31.96
N ALA A 580 20.33 -15.61 -30.67
CA ALA A 580 19.37 -15.42 -29.58
C ALA A 580 18.95 -13.94 -29.43
N LEU A 581 19.90 -13.01 -29.52
CA LEU A 581 19.63 -11.56 -29.54
C LEU A 581 18.78 -11.18 -30.75
N HIS A 582 19.22 -11.56 -31.95
CA HIS A 582 18.56 -11.25 -33.20
C HIS A 582 17.10 -11.72 -33.21
N HIS A 583 16.88 -13.00 -32.89
CA HIS A 583 15.55 -13.59 -32.82
C HIS A 583 14.65 -12.88 -31.80
N THR A 584 15.16 -12.62 -30.60
CA THR A 584 14.38 -11.99 -29.52
C THR A 584 14.01 -10.54 -29.83
N ILE A 585 14.95 -9.77 -30.38
CA ILE A 585 14.71 -8.37 -30.76
C ILE A 585 13.66 -8.29 -31.88
N CYS A 586 13.74 -9.18 -32.88
CA CYS A 586 12.72 -9.30 -33.93
C CYS A 586 11.35 -9.67 -33.35
N GLU A 587 11.27 -10.66 -32.46
CA GLU A 587 10.03 -11.08 -31.79
C GLU A 587 9.39 -9.93 -30.98
N ILE A 588 10.21 -9.17 -30.25
CA ILE A 588 9.75 -7.99 -29.51
C ILE A 588 9.27 -6.91 -30.48
N GLY A 589 10.00 -6.66 -31.57
CA GLY A 589 9.62 -5.71 -32.61
C GLY A 589 8.26 -6.04 -33.25
N GLU A 590 8.03 -7.30 -33.59
CA GLU A 590 6.74 -7.78 -34.12
C GLU A 590 5.60 -7.65 -33.10
N SER A 591 5.86 -7.96 -31.83
CA SER A 591 4.89 -7.84 -30.76
C SER A 591 4.54 -6.37 -30.50
N ALA A 592 5.55 -5.51 -30.41
CA ALA A 592 5.39 -4.07 -30.27
C ALA A 592 4.66 -3.44 -31.46
N PHE A 593 4.90 -3.91 -32.69
CA PHE A 593 4.21 -3.40 -33.88
C PHE A 593 2.69 -3.54 -33.77
N LYS A 594 2.19 -4.64 -33.19
CA LYS A 594 0.74 -4.86 -32.97
C LYS A 594 0.11 -3.79 -32.09
N TRP A 595 0.87 -3.24 -31.13
CA TRP A 595 0.40 -2.23 -30.18
C TRP A 595 0.68 -0.80 -30.67
N GLN A 596 1.91 -0.56 -31.12
CA GLN A 596 2.43 0.75 -31.48
C GLN A 596 2.06 1.18 -32.90
N ALA A 597 1.70 0.22 -33.77
CA ALA A 597 1.43 0.43 -35.19
C ALA A 597 2.60 1.11 -35.94
N ARG A 598 3.84 0.89 -35.47
CA ARG A 598 5.09 1.35 -36.09
C ARG A 598 6.23 0.40 -35.75
N HIS A 599 7.26 0.40 -36.59
CA HIS A 599 8.47 -0.36 -36.31
C HIS A 599 9.26 0.30 -35.18
N VAL A 600 9.73 -0.53 -34.23
CA VAL A 600 10.56 -0.10 -33.09
C VAL A 600 11.87 -0.89 -33.00
N THR A 601 12.07 -1.86 -33.89
CA THR A 601 13.21 -2.78 -33.87
C THR A 601 14.54 -2.04 -33.91
N THR A 602 14.69 -1.03 -34.78
CA THR A 602 15.91 -0.20 -34.87
C THR A 602 16.31 0.41 -33.54
N HIS A 603 15.36 0.99 -32.81
CA HIS A 603 15.63 1.55 -31.49
C HIS A 603 16.06 0.48 -30.48
N ILE A 604 15.49 -0.73 -30.56
CA ILE A 604 15.90 -1.85 -29.69
C ILE A 604 17.32 -2.31 -30.02
N ILE A 605 17.70 -2.35 -31.30
CA ILE A 605 19.07 -2.66 -31.74
C ILE A 605 20.05 -1.62 -31.19
N GLU A 606 19.72 -0.34 -31.30
CA GLU A 606 20.54 0.76 -30.77
C GLU A 606 20.76 0.65 -29.25
N ILE A 607 19.72 0.29 -28.48
CA ILE A 607 19.82 0.06 -27.03
C ILE A 607 20.81 -1.07 -26.72
N TRP A 608 20.75 -2.18 -27.46
CA TRP A 608 21.69 -3.28 -27.28
C TRP A 608 23.11 -2.90 -27.69
N LEU A 609 23.27 -2.17 -28.79
CA LEU A 609 24.57 -1.71 -29.26
C LEU A 609 25.22 -0.74 -28.26
N GLU A 610 24.44 0.15 -27.63
CA GLU A 610 24.91 1.04 -26.56
C GLU A 610 25.42 0.23 -25.36
N LEU A 611 24.70 -0.82 -24.95
CA LEU A 611 25.12 -1.73 -23.88
C LEU A 611 26.45 -2.44 -24.21
N LEU A 612 26.54 -3.07 -25.38
CA LEU A 612 27.73 -3.84 -25.77
C LEU A 612 28.98 -2.97 -25.82
N ASN A 613 28.87 -1.74 -26.36
CA ASN A 613 29.98 -0.78 -26.36
C ASN A 613 30.35 -0.30 -24.95
N SER A 614 29.36 -0.20 -24.04
CA SER A 614 29.60 0.15 -22.64
C SER A 614 30.32 -0.96 -21.88
N MET A 615 29.94 -2.22 -22.11
CA MET A 615 30.61 -3.40 -21.53
C MET A 615 32.01 -3.60 -22.09
N LEU A 616 32.22 -3.38 -23.40
CA LEU A 616 33.57 -3.41 -23.99
C LEU A 616 34.50 -2.43 -23.29
N ARG A 617 34.03 -1.23 -23.01
CA ARG A 617 34.81 -0.21 -22.30
C ARG A 617 35.17 -0.61 -20.87
N GLU A 618 34.30 -1.33 -20.15
CA GLU A 618 34.68 -1.89 -18.85
C GLU A 618 35.75 -2.97 -18.98
N ALA A 619 35.63 -3.85 -19.99
CA ALA A 619 36.63 -4.87 -20.28
C ALA A 619 38.00 -4.24 -20.64
N GLU A 620 38.01 -3.14 -21.40
CA GLU A 620 39.21 -2.36 -21.69
C GLU A 620 39.81 -1.74 -20.43
N TRP A 621 38.99 -1.15 -19.55
CA TRP A 621 39.50 -0.62 -18.28
C TRP A 621 40.17 -1.68 -17.42
N VAL A 622 39.57 -2.88 -17.32
CA VAL A 622 40.16 -4.00 -16.59
C VAL A 622 41.47 -4.46 -17.25
N ARG A 623 41.47 -4.65 -18.57
CA ARG A 623 42.65 -5.10 -19.34
C ARG A 623 43.82 -4.12 -19.20
N ASP A 624 43.54 -2.83 -19.31
CA ASP A 624 44.55 -1.78 -19.35
C ASP A 624 44.90 -1.26 -17.94
N SER A 625 44.31 -1.85 -16.89
CA SER A 625 44.42 -1.41 -15.48
C SER A 625 44.11 0.09 -15.31
N HIS A 626 43.17 0.58 -16.11
CA HIS A 626 42.75 1.97 -16.10
C HIS A 626 41.95 2.27 -14.83
N VAL A 627 42.27 3.41 -14.19
CA VAL A 627 41.54 3.90 -13.03
C VAL A 627 40.67 5.09 -13.47
N PRO A 628 39.39 4.87 -13.84
CA PRO A 628 38.53 5.94 -14.33
C PRO A 628 38.16 6.91 -13.20
N LYS A 629 37.91 8.17 -13.53
CA LYS A 629 37.30 9.10 -12.56
C LYS A 629 35.89 8.63 -12.21
N LEU A 630 35.39 9.00 -11.02
CA LEU A 630 34.04 8.57 -10.59
C LEU A 630 32.94 9.01 -11.58
N ASP A 631 33.00 10.23 -12.11
CA ASP A 631 32.01 10.71 -13.09
C ASP A 631 32.10 9.97 -14.43
N GLU A 632 33.31 9.60 -14.85
CA GLU A 632 33.56 8.81 -16.06
C GLU A 632 33.05 7.38 -15.89
N TYR A 633 33.38 6.76 -14.76
CA TYR A 633 32.85 5.45 -14.36
C TYR A 633 31.32 5.48 -14.37
N MET A 634 30.69 6.46 -13.73
CA MET A 634 29.24 6.53 -13.66
C MET A 634 28.58 6.86 -15.00
N ALA A 635 29.25 7.59 -15.90
CA ALA A 635 28.75 7.85 -17.25
C ALA A 635 28.69 6.58 -18.11
N ASN A 636 29.54 5.59 -17.85
CA ASN A 636 29.47 4.26 -18.46
C ASN A 636 28.58 3.30 -17.65
N GLY A 637 28.75 3.31 -16.32
CA GLY A 637 28.21 2.34 -15.36
C GLY A 637 26.69 2.23 -15.35
N PHE A 638 25.97 3.33 -15.60
CA PHE A 638 24.50 3.26 -15.67
C PHE A 638 24.00 2.56 -16.95
N ILE A 639 24.83 2.48 -17.99
CA ILE A 639 24.53 1.74 -19.23
C ILE A 639 24.96 0.30 -19.05
N SER A 640 26.22 0.05 -18.64
CA SER A 640 26.80 -1.30 -18.47
C SER A 640 26.08 -2.14 -17.42
N PHE A 641 25.35 -1.54 -16.47
CA PHE A 641 24.47 -2.27 -15.55
C PHE A 641 23.27 -2.97 -16.24
N ALA A 642 23.12 -2.78 -17.56
CA ALA A 642 22.29 -3.60 -18.44
C ALA A 642 20.76 -3.53 -18.25
N LEU A 643 20.24 -2.53 -17.54
CA LEU A 643 18.78 -2.35 -17.41
C LEU A 643 18.12 -1.79 -18.69
N GLY A 644 18.90 -1.20 -19.60
CA GLY A 644 18.41 -0.58 -20.83
C GLY A 644 17.61 -1.56 -21.70
N PRO A 645 18.22 -2.69 -22.14
CA PRO A 645 17.52 -3.70 -22.91
C PRO A 645 16.33 -4.34 -22.21
N ILE A 646 16.23 -4.26 -20.89
CA ILE A 646 15.10 -4.84 -20.15
C ILE A 646 13.91 -3.88 -20.15
N VAL A 647 14.13 -2.63 -19.71
CA VAL A 647 13.05 -1.68 -19.44
C VAL A 647 12.61 -0.95 -20.70
N LEU A 648 13.57 -0.48 -21.53
CA LEU A 648 13.27 0.37 -22.67
C LEU A 648 12.48 -0.35 -23.77
N PRO A 649 12.72 -1.62 -24.13
CA PRO A 649 11.85 -2.33 -25.06
C PRO A 649 10.45 -2.61 -24.47
N THR A 650 10.36 -2.80 -23.16
CA THR A 650 9.08 -3.10 -22.48
C THR A 650 8.11 -1.93 -22.52
N ILE A 651 8.58 -0.68 -22.66
CA ILE A 651 7.70 0.50 -22.75
C ILE A 651 6.70 0.41 -23.92
N TYR A 652 7.08 -0.32 -24.98
CA TYR A 652 6.25 -0.50 -26.17
C TYR A 652 5.10 -1.51 -25.98
N LEU A 653 5.09 -2.23 -24.86
CA LEU A 653 4.21 -3.37 -24.59
C LEU A 653 3.24 -3.14 -23.41
N VAL A 654 3.20 -1.92 -22.83
CA VAL A 654 2.44 -1.64 -21.59
C VAL A 654 1.23 -0.72 -21.76
N GLY A 655 0.79 -0.51 -23.00
CA GLY A 655 -0.52 0.07 -23.31
C GLY A 655 -0.47 1.33 -24.20
N PRO A 656 0.11 2.45 -23.75
CA PRO A 656 0.10 3.69 -24.52
C PRO A 656 0.87 3.57 -25.84
N LYS A 657 0.34 4.21 -26.89
CA LYS A 657 1.10 4.42 -28.14
C LYS A 657 2.13 5.53 -27.91
N LEU A 658 3.36 5.28 -28.31
CA LEU A 658 4.49 6.18 -28.13
C LEU A 658 4.92 6.73 -29.49
N SER A 659 4.82 8.04 -29.65
CA SER A 659 5.40 8.71 -30.82
C SER A 659 6.93 8.73 -30.72
N GLU A 660 7.58 8.99 -31.85
CA GLU A 660 9.05 9.10 -31.88
C GLU A 660 9.56 10.24 -30.99
N ASN A 661 8.80 11.34 -30.91
CA ASN A 661 9.11 12.47 -30.03
C ASN A 661 9.13 12.09 -28.55
N VAL A 662 8.31 11.12 -28.11
CA VAL A 662 8.31 10.63 -26.72
C VAL A 662 9.55 9.80 -26.45
N VAL A 663 9.96 8.96 -27.41
CA VAL A 663 11.14 8.10 -27.28
C VAL A 663 12.43 8.91 -27.27
N GLN A 664 12.51 9.94 -28.12
CA GLN A 664 13.67 10.84 -28.18
C GLN A 664 13.67 11.92 -27.08
N ASN A 665 12.67 11.91 -26.20
CA ASN A 665 12.54 12.91 -25.15
C ASN A 665 13.60 12.77 -24.05
N GLY A 666 14.13 13.91 -23.58
CA GLY A 666 15.11 13.95 -22.49
C GLY A 666 14.60 13.42 -21.14
N GLU A 667 13.28 13.42 -20.92
CA GLU A 667 12.62 12.83 -19.75
C GLU A 667 12.81 11.31 -19.71
N LEU A 668 12.60 10.61 -20.83
CA LEU A 668 12.79 9.15 -20.91
C LEU A 668 14.23 8.75 -20.60
N ARG A 669 15.19 9.50 -21.17
CA ARG A 669 16.63 9.32 -20.87
C ARG A 669 16.95 9.62 -19.41
N SER A 670 16.32 10.62 -18.82
CA SER A 670 16.48 10.96 -17.40
C SER A 670 15.95 9.85 -16.50
N LEU A 671 14.75 9.32 -16.76
CA LEU A 671 14.16 8.19 -16.03
C LEU A 671 15.08 6.96 -16.08
N PHE A 672 15.57 6.62 -17.27
CA PHE A 672 16.53 5.53 -17.47
C PHE A 672 17.80 5.75 -16.65
N LYS A 673 18.43 6.93 -16.78
CA LYS A 673 19.67 7.27 -16.08
C LYS A 673 19.51 7.19 -14.56
N LEU A 674 18.42 7.74 -14.01
CA LEU A 674 18.15 7.73 -12.57
C LEU A 674 17.98 6.31 -12.03
N MET A 675 17.13 5.52 -12.68
CA MET A 675 16.89 4.11 -12.31
C MET A 675 18.18 3.30 -12.36
N SER A 676 18.93 3.37 -13.47
CA SER A 676 20.16 2.59 -13.63
C SER A 676 21.29 3.05 -12.73
N THR A 677 21.39 4.35 -12.44
CA THR A 677 22.34 4.87 -11.45
C THR A 677 22.06 4.27 -10.07
N CYS A 678 20.79 4.23 -9.64
CA CYS A 678 20.42 3.57 -8.39
C CYS A 678 20.82 2.08 -8.41
N GLY A 679 20.52 1.37 -9.49
CA GLY A 679 20.87 -0.04 -9.66
C GLY A 679 22.37 -0.33 -9.58
N ARG A 680 23.19 0.38 -10.37
CA ARG A 680 24.65 0.25 -10.39
C ARG A 680 25.24 0.48 -9.01
N LEU A 681 24.86 1.57 -8.34
CA LEU A 681 25.41 1.92 -7.03
C LEU A 681 24.99 0.94 -5.92
N LEU A 682 23.76 0.39 -5.97
CA LEU A 682 23.33 -0.66 -5.06
C LEU A 682 24.12 -1.94 -5.27
N ASN A 683 24.34 -2.33 -6.52
CA ASN A 683 25.19 -3.46 -6.88
C ASN A 683 26.62 -3.27 -6.35
N ASP A 684 27.25 -2.11 -6.61
CA ASP A 684 28.62 -1.80 -6.18
C ASP A 684 28.85 -1.97 -4.69
N ILE A 685 27.90 -1.52 -3.86
CA ILE A 685 27.99 -1.67 -2.40
C ILE A 685 28.09 -3.15 -2.02
N GLN A 686 27.29 -4.01 -2.67
CA GLN A 686 27.17 -5.42 -2.32
C GLN A 686 28.24 -6.29 -3.00
N SER A 687 28.66 -5.94 -4.21
CA SER A 687 29.67 -6.66 -4.99
C SER A 687 31.10 -6.27 -4.64
N PHE A 688 31.34 -5.09 -4.04
CA PHE A 688 32.67 -4.53 -3.76
C PHE A 688 33.67 -5.54 -3.18
N LYS A 689 33.26 -6.34 -2.19
CA LYS A 689 34.17 -7.30 -1.55
C LYS A 689 34.63 -8.41 -2.50
N ARG A 690 33.78 -8.84 -3.44
CA ARG A 690 34.11 -9.83 -4.46
C ARG A 690 34.97 -9.19 -5.53
N GLU A 691 34.49 -8.10 -6.12
CA GLU A 691 35.16 -7.40 -7.23
C GLU A 691 36.56 -6.92 -6.83
N SER A 692 36.75 -6.42 -5.60
CA SER A 692 38.08 -6.03 -5.10
C SER A 692 39.06 -7.20 -5.04
N LYS A 693 38.61 -8.43 -4.82
CA LYS A 693 39.48 -9.63 -4.85
C LYS A 693 39.86 -10.04 -6.27
N GLU A 694 39.00 -9.71 -7.22
CA GLU A 694 39.19 -9.94 -8.66
C GLU A 694 40.00 -8.80 -9.32
N GLY A 695 40.31 -7.74 -8.57
CA GLY A 695 41.01 -6.56 -9.08
C GLY A 695 40.13 -5.60 -9.87
N LYS A 696 38.80 -5.81 -9.90
CA LYS A 696 37.83 -4.95 -10.60
C LYS A 696 37.48 -3.74 -9.72
N LEU A 697 37.58 -2.54 -10.30
CA LEU A 697 37.23 -1.28 -9.63
C LEU A 697 35.75 -0.98 -9.80
N ASN A 698 35.09 -0.52 -8.74
CA ASN A 698 33.70 -0.07 -8.74
C ASN A 698 33.54 1.27 -8.00
N ALA A 699 32.33 1.82 -7.86
CA ALA A 699 32.14 3.12 -7.23
C ALA A 699 32.70 3.20 -5.80
N VAL A 700 32.66 2.12 -5.01
CA VAL A 700 33.22 2.11 -3.65
C VAL A 700 34.74 2.21 -3.70
N SER A 701 35.40 1.39 -4.53
CA SER A 701 36.86 1.45 -4.72
C SER A 701 37.29 2.82 -5.24
N LEU A 702 36.59 3.35 -6.23
CA LEU A 702 36.90 4.64 -6.85
C LEU A 702 36.69 5.81 -5.89
N HIS A 703 35.67 5.76 -5.03
CA HIS A 703 35.51 6.78 -3.98
C HIS A 703 36.70 6.78 -3.01
N MET A 704 37.14 5.60 -2.58
CA MET A 704 38.29 5.46 -1.67
C MET A 704 39.61 5.92 -2.31
N ILE A 705 39.80 5.66 -3.61
CA ILE A 705 41.00 6.07 -4.35
C ILE A 705 41.03 7.60 -4.55
N HIS A 706 39.90 8.20 -4.95
CA HIS A 706 39.88 9.61 -5.33
C HIS A 706 39.62 10.58 -4.15
N THR A 707 39.21 10.07 -3.00
CA THR A 707 38.92 10.89 -1.82
C THR A 707 39.97 10.63 -0.74
N ASN A 708 40.89 11.57 -0.55
CA ASN A 708 41.97 11.44 0.43
C ASN A 708 41.44 11.12 1.83
N GLY A 709 41.85 9.97 2.38
CA GLY A 709 41.50 9.53 3.73
C GLY A 709 40.09 8.95 3.88
N ALA A 710 39.33 8.77 2.79
CA ALA A 710 38.00 8.17 2.87
C ALA A 710 38.06 6.69 3.23
N THR A 711 37.34 6.30 4.27
CA THR A 711 37.13 4.89 4.60
C THR A 711 36.11 4.26 3.66
N LYS A 712 36.05 2.92 3.67
CA LYS A 712 35.00 2.17 2.97
C LYS A 712 33.61 2.61 3.47
N GLU A 713 33.47 2.80 4.78
CA GLU A 713 32.22 3.19 5.41
C GLU A 713 31.80 4.60 4.98
N ASP A 714 32.74 5.52 4.82
CA ASP A 714 32.49 6.86 4.29
C ASP A 714 32.02 6.80 2.82
N ALA A 715 32.70 6.00 1.99
CA ALA A 715 32.32 5.78 0.60
C ALA A 715 30.90 5.21 0.48
N ILE A 716 30.58 4.16 1.24
CA ILE A 716 29.24 3.55 1.25
C ILE A 716 28.18 4.56 1.72
N ARG A 717 28.48 5.39 2.72
CA ARG A 717 27.55 6.42 3.21
C ARG A 717 27.24 7.44 2.13
N GLU A 718 28.25 7.95 1.43
CA GLU A 718 28.09 8.91 0.34
C GLU A 718 27.30 8.33 -0.84
N ILE A 719 27.60 7.09 -1.22
CA ILE A 719 26.87 6.37 -2.26
C ILE A 719 25.39 6.20 -1.87
N LYS A 720 25.09 5.83 -0.61
CA LYS A 720 23.70 5.73 -0.12
C LYS A 720 22.97 7.08 -0.15
N CYS A 721 23.64 8.18 0.17
CA CYS A 721 23.08 9.53 0.02
C CYS A 721 22.71 9.82 -1.44
N THR A 722 23.60 9.47 -2.37
CA THR A 722 23.36 9.61 -3.82
C THR A 722 22.20 8.74 -4.30
N ILE A 723 22.13 7.48 -3.89
CA ILE A 723 21.00 6.57 -4.20
C ILE A 723 19.69 7.18 -3.73
N ASN A 724 19.63 7.67 -2.48
CA ASN A 724 18.42 8.27 -1.92
C ASN A 724 17.96 9.49 -2.73
N ARG A 725 18.87 10.41 -3.06
CA ARG A 725 18.55 11.60 -3.86
C ARG A 725 18.04 11.20 -5.25
N LYS A 726 18.73 10.28 -5.93
CA LYS A 726 18.38 9.83 -7.29
C LYS A 726 17.05 9.07 -7.32
N ARG A 727 16.77 8.26 -6.30
CA ARG A 727 15.49 7.56 -6.13
C ARG A 727 14.32 8.53 -5.94
N ARG A 728 14.49 9.57 -5.11
CA ARG A 728 13.44 10.61 -4.91
C ARG A 728 13.18 11.39 -6.19
N GLU A 729 14.25 11.76 -6.90
CA GLU A 729 14.18 12.42 -8.21
C GLU A 729 13.44 11.55 -9.23
N LEU A 730 13.73 10.24 -9.27
CA LEU A 730 13.02 9.28 -10.12
C LEU A 730 11.53 9.23 -9.76
N GLN A 731 11.20 9.09 -8.48
CA GLN A 731 9.82 9.02 -8.02
C GLN A 731 9.04 10.30 -8.36
N ARG A 732 9.67 11.47 -8.23
CA ARG A 732 9.08 12.76 -8.63
C ARG A 732 8.71 12.78 -10.12
N LEU A 733 9.63 12.38 -11.00
CA LEU A 733 9.37 12.34 -12.45
C LEU A 733 8.29 11.32 -12.82
N VAL A 734 8.26 10.18 -12.12
CA VAL A 734 7.22 9.16 -12.31
C VAL A 734 5.84 9.69 -11.94
N LEU A 735 5.73 10.42 -10.82
CA LEU A 735 4.48 11.00 -10.33
C LEU A 735 4.03 12.25 -11.08
N GLN A 736 4.94 12.96 -11.75
CA GLN A 736 4.64 14.20 -12.48
C GLN A 736 3.88 13.89 -13.77
N GLU A 737 2.57 14.11 -13.81
CA GLU A 737 1.78 13.91 -15.05
C GLU A 737 1.59 15.19 -15.86
N GLU A 738 1.53 16.34 -15.17
CA GLU A 738 1.47 17.66 -15.81
C GLU A 738 2.79 17.98 -16.53
N ASP A 739 2.70 18.50 -17.75
CA ASP A 739 3.81 18.82 -18.66
C ASP A 739 4.74 17.65 -19.05
N SER A 740 4.34 16.41 -18.77
CA SER A 740 5.12 15.22 -19.14
C SER A 740 4.70 14.68 -20.52
N LEU A 741 5.70 14.36 -21.35
CA LEU A 741 5.47 13.70 -22.64
C LEU A 741 5.47 12.17 -22.51
N VAL A 742 6.06 11.63 -21.44
CA VAL A 742 6.13 10.19 -21.20
C VAL A 742 4.91 9.73 -20.39
N PRO A 743 4.06 8.84 -20.93
CA PRO A 743 2.86 8.36 -20.23
C PRO A 743 3.20 7.68 -18.89
N ARG A 744 2.34 7.88 -17.88
CA ARG A 744 2.52 7.31 -16.53
C ARG A 744 2.80 5.81 -16.54
N ALA A 745 2.06 5.03 -17.32
CA ALA A 745 2.24 3.59 -17.45
C ALA A 745 3.66 3.18 -17.90
N CYS A 746 4.33 4.00 -18.73
CA CYS A 746 5.72 3.78 -19.14
C CYS A 746 6.69 4.20 -18.04
N LYS A 747 6.43 5.31 -17.35
CA LYS A 747 7.26 5.79 -16.22
C LYS A 747 7.28 4.81 -15.06
N ASP A 748 6.15 4.17 -14.78
CA ASP A 748 6.02 3.16 -13.74
C ASP A 748 6.98 1.98 -13.94
N LEU A 749 7.39 1.65 -15.18
CA LEU A 749 8.38 0.60 -15.44
C LEU A 749 9.74 0.91 -14.82
N PHE A 750 10.18 2.17 -14.90
CA PHE A 750 11.44 2.60 -14.31
C PHE A 750 11.38 2.55 -12.78
N TRP A 751 10.24 2.94 -12.19
CA TRP A 751 10.02 2.80 -10.76
C TRP A 751 9.98 1.33 -10.31
N LYS A 752 9.31 0.47 -11.07
CA LYS A 752 9.22 -0.97 -10.82
C LYS A 752 10.59 -1.64 -10.87
N MET A 753 11.40 -1.35 -11.89
CA MET A 753 12.77 -1.86 -11.95
C MET A 753 13.64 -1.29 -10.82
N CYS A 754 13.47 -0.01 -10.45
CA CYS A 754 14.16 0.56 -9.30
C CYS A 754 13.84 -0.22 -8.01
N ARG A 755 12.58 -0.64 -7.81
CA ARG A 755 12.18 -1.49 -6.69
C ARG A 755 12.76 -2.90 -6.77
N VAL A 756 12.85 -3.48 -7.98
CA VAL A 756 13.55 -4.76 -8.23
C VAL A 756 14.98 -4.69 -7.75
N VAL A 757 15.76 -3.71 -8.20
CA VAL A 757 17.17 -3.64 -7.81
C VAL A 757 17.34 -3.36 -6.32
N HIS A 758 16.47 -2.54 -5.71
CA HIS A 758 16.49 -2.36 -4.25
C HIS A 758 16.18 -3.66 -3.50
N GLN A 759 15.21 -4.46 -3.98
CA GLN A 759 14.87 -5.73 -3.36
C GLN A 759 16.01 -6.76 -3.48
N PHE A 760 16.65 -6.85 -4.66
CA PHE A 760 17.75 -7.78 -4.91
C PHE A 760 19.03 -7.40 -4.15
N TYR A 761 19.31 -6.11 -3.96
CA TYR A 761 20.52 -5.64 -3.28
C TYR A 761 20.28 -5.12 -1.86
N MET A 762 19.12 -5.42 -1.27
CA MET A 762 18.69 -4.90 0.04
C MET A 762 19.63 -5.35 1.17
N LYS A 763 20.10 -6.60 1.11
CA LYS A 763 20.88 -7.25 2.17
C LYS A 763 22.24 -7.74 1.70
N ASP A 764 22.28 -8.36 0.52
CA ASP A 764 23.47 -8.93 -0.09
C ASP A 764 23.46 -8.73 -1.61
N ASP A 765 24.36 -9.41 -2.34
CA ASP A 765 24.26 -9.55 -3.79
C ASP A 765 23.21 -10.62 -4.13
N GLY A 766 21.93 -10.27 -3.95
CA GLY A 766 20.80 -11.19 -4.08
C GLY A 766 20.51 -11.64 -5.50
N PHE A 767 21.16 -11.05 -6.52
CA PHE A 767 21.13 -11.59 -7.89
C PHE A 767 22.05 -12.79 -8.01
N THR A 768 23.25 -12.71 -7.42
CA THR A 768 24.22 -13.79 -7.43
C THR A 768 23.89 -14.87 -6.38
N SER A 769 23.42 -14.47 -5.19
CA SER A 769 23.12 -15.36 -4.06
C SER A 769 21.79 -16.13 -4.19
N GLU A 770 21.56 -17.05 -3.24
CA GLU A 770 20.31 -17.81 -3.11
C GLU A 770 19.28 -17.18 -2.17
N GLU A 771 19.54 -15.99 -1.59
CA GLU A 771 18.67 -15.40 -0.57
C GLU A 771 17.23 -15.15 -1.10
N MET A 772 17.12 -14.78 -2.38
CA MET A 772 15.82 -14.51 -3.01
C MET A 772 15.01 -15.76 -3.38
N LEU A 773 15.57 -16.97 -3.26
CA LEU A 773 14.92 -18.21 -3.70
C LEU A 773 13.59 -18.45 -2.99
N GLY A 774 13.47 -18.07 -1.71
CA GLY A 774 12.21 -18.13 -0.97
C GLY A 774 11.12 -17.28 -1.62
N ALA A 775 11.43 -16.01 -1.90
CA ALA A 775 10.50 -15.08 -2.55
C ALA A 775 10.12 -15.54 -3.97
N VAL A 776 11.08 -16.08 -4.74
CA VAL A 776 10.82 -16.66 -6.06
C VAL A 776 9.79 -17.79 -5.97
N LYS A 777 9.96 -18.71 -5.01
CA LYS A 777 9.01 -19.82 -4.79
C LYS A 777 7.64 -19.34 -4.34
N ASP A 778 7.58 -18.36 -3.44
CA ASP A 778 6.31 -17.81 -2.93
C ASP A 778 5.48 -17.12 -4.03
N ILE A 779 6.13 -16.48 -5.00
CA ILE A 779 5.44 -15.77 -6.07
C ILE A 779 5.11 -16.69 -7.25
N LEU A 780 6.02 -17.59 -7.65
CA LEU A 780 5.86 -18.37 -8.89
C LEU A 780 5.25 -19.76 -8.69
N HIS A 781 5.34 -20.34 -7.49
CA HIS A 781 5.03 -21.76 -7.29
C HIS A 781 4.01 -22.04 -6.18
N ARG A 782 3.93 -21.21 -5.14
CA ARG A 782 3.03 -21.46 -4.00
C ARG A 782 1.74 -20.68 -4.18
N PRO A 783 0.58 -21.31 -4.42
CA PRO A 783 -0.69 -20.59 -4.43
C PRO A 783 -1.03 -20.06 -3.03
N ILE A 784 -1.92 -19.08 -2.98
CA ILE A 784 -2.55 -18.69 -1.72
C ILE A 784 -3.70 -19.66 -1.48
N THR A 785 -3.58 -20.48 -0.45
CA THR A 785 -4.69 -21.33 0.00
C THR A 785 -5.70 -20.48 0.75
N GLN A 786 -6.99 -20.72 0.55
CA GLN A 786 -8.05 -20.11 1.35
C GLN A 786 -7.79 -20.45 2.82
N LEU A 787 -7.22 -19.51 3.57
CA LEU A 787 -7.28 -19.55 5.02
C LEU A 787 -8.77 -19.49 5.38
N GLN A 788 -9.19 -20.25 6.39
CA GLN A 788 -10.55 -20.12 6.93
C GLN A 788 -10.68 -18.68 7.47
N TRP A 789 -11.27 -17.80 6.68
CA TRP A 789 -11.45 -16.37 6.98
C TRP A 789 -12.65 -16.14 7.89
#